data_AF-A0A7G9WBY2-F1
#
_entry.id   AF-A0A7G9WBY2-F1
#
_cell.length_a   1.000
_cell.length_b   1.000
_cell.length_c   1.000
_cell.angle_alpha   90.00
_cell.angle_beta   90.00
_cell.angle_gamma   90.00
#
_symmetry.space_group_name_H-M   'P 1'
#
loop_
_entity.id
_entity.type
_entity.pdbx_description
1 polymer ?
#
loop_
_entity_poly.entity_id
_entity_poly.type
_entity_poly.pdbx_seq_one_letter_code
_entity_poly.pdbx_strand_id
1 'polypeptide(L)'
;MDALWFYVISLVLSITILYGISLMSQVKTAVNGNKLSAMATALAVLVTLVYNEIFSESLAIIIILACMLIGAFIGLSLSKKVQMIQMPELVALLNGIGGAASAFVAGAAMFTAVTSFEATTGVLALIIGSLTLTGSIVAAGKLSKKIDGRPVIWNNHEFLTTVPIILLGAIVVATMVVDLPVTIILLISIALSGFLGVAFSIRVGGADMPITISLLNSLSGVAGAIAGMAIGNILLVAVGGIVGSSGLLLTQIMCKSMNSSLLTILQGKTSVAGKKTKVEPVVKESVTSEVKQVLEEKKVSAGDILKNAKKVFIVPGYGMALAQAQHLVKQLADTLEKQGTEVKYVIHPVAGRMPGHMNVLLAEADVDYEQLYEMDDVNDEFRECDACVVVGANDVLNPAAREAEGTPIYGMPILNVDKSKHIIFCNYDTSAGYAGVDNPLYSREEGVSLLLGDAAETLQNLLHDVKSIKAEEKSSSNVEHSAGAVLKGAKKVFIVPGYGMALAQAQHLVKQLADTLEKQGTEVKYVIHPVAGRMPGHMNVLLAEADVDYEQLYEMDDVNDEFRECDACVVVGANDVLNPAAREAEGTPIYGMPILNVDKSKHIIFCNYDTSAGYAGVDNPLYSREEGVSLLLGDAAETLQNLLHDVKSIKAEEKSSSNVEHSAGAVLKGAKKVFIVPGYGMALAQAQHLVKQLADTLEKQGTEVKYVIHPVAGRMPGHMNVLLAEADVDYEQLYEMDDVNDEFSECDACVVVGANDVLNPAAREAEGTPIYGMPILNVDKSKHIIFCNYDTSAGYAGVDNPLYSREEGVSLLLGDAAETLQNLLDDVKSIKAEEKPETSVETSAAKVLKDAKKVFIAPGYGMALAQAQHLVKQLADTLEKQGTEVKYVIHPVAGRMPGHMNVLLAEADVDYEQLYEMDDVNDEFSECDACVVVGANDVLNPAAREAEGTPIYGMPILNVDKSKHIIFCNYDTSAGYAGVDNPLYSREEGVSLLLGDAAETLQKLLDELK
;
A
#
# COMPACT_ATOMS: atom_id res chain seq x y z
N MET A 1 0.65 51.78 -21.41
CA MET A 1 1.97 51.84 -20.75
C MET A 1 3.03 52.12 -21.82
N ASP A 2 4.05 52.93 -21.53
CA ASP A 2 5.11 53.22 -22.52
C ASP A 2 5.93 51.96 -22.87
N ALA A 3 6.31 51.82 -24.14
CA ALA A 3 7.02 50.63 -24.65
C ALA A 3 8.40 50.44 -24.01
N LEU A 4 9.12 51.53 -23.68
CA LEU A 4 10.41 51.42 -23.00
C LEU A 4 10.24 50.77 -21.62
N TRP A 5 9.23 51.19 -20.87
CA TRP A 5 8.93 50.61 -19.56
C TRP A 5 8.51 49.14 -19.67
N PHE A 6 7.71 48.78 -20.67
CA PHE A 6 7.38 47.38 -20.93
C PHE A 6 8.63 46.53 -21.18
N TYR A 7 9.58 47.00 -22.00
CA TYR A 7 10.82 46.27 -22.28
C TYR A 7 11.72 46.14 -21.05
N VAL A 8 11.87 47.20 -20.25
CA VAL A 8 12.65 47.16 -19.01
C VAL A 8 12.04 46.18 -18.02
N ILE A 9 10.72 46.23 -17.81
CA ILE A 9 10.02 45.29 -16.93
C ILE A 9 10.15 43.86 -17.46
N SER A 10 10.01 43.66 -18.77
CA SER A 10 10.16 42.34 -19.40
C SER A 10 11.55 41.74 -19.19
N LEU A 11 12.60 42.56 -19.30
CA LEU A 11 13.97 42.15 -19.02
C LEU A 11 14.14 41.74 -17.55
N VAL A 12 13.67 42.57 -16.62
CA VAL A 12 13.74 42.28 -15.17
C VAL A 12 13.00 40.99 -14.84
N LEU A 13 11.79 40.80 -15.37
CA LEU A 13 11.01 39.58 -15.16
C LEU A 13 11.70 38.35 -15.72
N SER A 14 12.28 38.44 -16.93
CA SER A 14 13.01 37.33 -17.55
C SER A 14 14.25 36.94 -16.75
N ILE A 15 15.02 37.91 -16.27
CA ILE A 15 16.16 37.68 -15.37
C ILE A 15 15.69 37.06 -14.04
N THR A 16 14.56 37.53 -13.50
CA THR A 16 13.99 37.01 -12.25
C THR A 16 13.56 35.55 -12.39
N ILE A 17 12.93 35.19 -13.52
CA ILE A 17 12.57 33.80 -13.83
C ILE A 17 13.82 32.94 -13.99
N LEU A 18 14.84 33.41 -14.72
CA LEU A 18 16.10 32.69 -14.87
C LEU A 18 16.81 32.48 -13.52
N TYR A 19 16.84 33.51 -12.67
CA TYR A 19 17.38 33.42 -11.32
C TYR A 19 16.56 32.46 -10.45
N GLY A 20 15.24 32.48 -10.55
CA GLY A 20 14.36 31.51 -9.89
C GLY A 20 14.66 30.07 -10.30
N ILE A 21 14.89 29.81 -11.60
CA ILE A 21 15.34 28.49 -12.11
C ILE A 21 16.72 28.13 -11.55
N SER A 22 17.66 29.08 -11.49
CA SER A 22 18.96 28.86 -10.87
C SER A 22 18.83 28.46 -9.40
N LEU A 23 17.94 29.08 -8.64
CA LEU A 23 17.66 28.71 -7.24
C LEU A 23 16.99 27.34 -7.12
N MET A 24 16.22 26.91 -8.13
CA MET A 24 15.63 25.56 -8.19
C MET A 24 16.66 24.45 -8.41
N SER A 25 17.86 24.78 -8.90
CA SER A 25 18.95 23.79 -9.05
C SER A 25 19.62 23.38 -7.72
N GLN A 26 19.33 24.09 -6.62
CA GLN A 26 19.88 23.79 -5.30
C GLN A 26 18.75 23.52 -4.31
N VAL A 27 18.82 22.39 -3.61
CA VAL A 27 17.80 21.92 -2.66
C VAL A 27 17.39 23.02 -1.66
N LYS A 28 18.37 23.64 -0.99
CA LYS A 28 18.14 24.65 0.07
C LYS A 28 17.37 25.88 -0.42
N THR A 29 17.50 26.23 -1.70
CA THR A 29 16.85 27.41 -2.29
C THR A 29 15.68 27.07 -3.19
N ALA A 30 15.38 25.80 -3.43
CA ALA A 30 14.44 25.39 -4.47
C ALA A 30 13.01 25.93 -4.25
N VAL A 31 12.51 25.90 -3.02
CA VAL A 31 11.19 26.44 -2.66
C VAL A 31 11.13 27.95 -2.92
N ASN A 32 12.19 28.69 -2.57
CA ASN A 32 12.26 30.13 -2.79
C ASN A 32 12.39 30.46 -4.28
N GLY A 33 13.16 29.65 -5.03
CA GLY A 33 13.24 29.74 -6.49
C GLY A 33 11.88 29.57 -7.16
N ASN A 34 11.12 28.56 -6.75
CA ASN A 34 9.78 28.32 -7.27
C ASN A 34 8.81 29.48 -6.94
N LYS A 35 8.79 29.95 -5.68
CA LYS A 35 7.98 31.11 -5.28
C LYS A 35 8.32 32.36 -6.10
N LEU A 36 9.62 32.61 -6.32
CA LEU A 36 10.09 33.74 -7.10
C LEU A 36 9.64 33.66 -8.56
N SER A 37 9.80 32.50 -9.20
CA SER A 37 9.35 32.26 -10.58
C SER A 37 7.83 32.37 -10.72
N ALA A 38 7.06 31.86 -9.76
CA ALA A 38 5.60 31.96 -9.76
C ALA A 38 5.14 33.43 -9.64
N MET A 39 5.75 34.20 -8.74
CA MET A 39 5.44 35.63 -8.57
C MET A 39 5.83 36.44 -9.81
N ALA A 40 7.01 36.18 -10.40
CA ALA A 40 7.43 36.82 -11.64
C ALA A 40 6.49 36.50 -12.82
N THR A 41 6.01 35.25 -12.92
CA THR A 41 5.05 34.83 -13.95
C THR A 41 3.69 35.49 -13.75
N ALA A 42 3.19 35.58 -12.52
CA ALA A 42 1.95 36.31 -12.22
C ALA A 42 2.05 37.79 -12.59
N LEU A 43 3.19 38.41 -12.28
CA LEU A 43 3.47 39.80 -12.65
C LEU A 43 3.60 39.97 -14.18
N ALA A 44 4.19 39.01 -14.90
CA ALA A 44 4.25 38.99 -16.36
C ALA A 44 2.85 39.00 -17.00
N VAL A 45 1.91 38.20 -16.47
CA VAL A 45 0.51 38.21 -16.91
C VAL A 45 -0.09 39.60 -16.70
N LEU A 46 0.05 40.17 -15.50
CA LEU A 46 -0.50 41.49 -15.18
C LEU A 46 0.07 42.60 -16.06
N VAL A 47 1.39 42.63 -16.24
CA VAL A 47 2.09 43.60 -17.10
C VAL A 47 1.61 43.49 -18.55
N THR A 48 1.35 42.27 -19.03
CA THR A 48 0.82 42.03 -20.39
C THR A 48 -0.61 42.56 -20.54
N LEU A 49 -1.47 42.37 -19.53
CA LEU A 49 -2.84 42.91 -19.54
C LEU A 49 -2.86 44.44 -19.53
N VAL A 50 -1.96 45.08 -18.77
CA VAL A 50 -1.82 46.54 -18.73
C VAL A 50 -1.25 47.09 -20.03
N TYR A 51 -0.22 46.44 -20.61
CA TYR A 51 0.41 46.90 -21.84
C TYR A 51 -0.55 46.92 -23.02
N ASN A 52 -1.38 45.88 -23.15
CA ASN A 52 -2.36 45.74 -24.22
C ASN A 52 -3.71 46.40 -23.92
N GLU A 53 -3.78 47.23 -22.87
CA GLU A 53 -4.98 48.00 -22.49
C GLU A 53 -6.25 47.14 -22.28
N ILE A 54 -6.08 45.86 -21.91
CA ILE A 54 -7.18 44.89 -21.78
C ILE A 54 -8.16 45.29 -20.66
N PHE A 55 -7.68 45.97 -19.62
CA PHE A 55 -8.52 46.47 -18.52
C PHE A 55 -9.56 47.51 -18.98
N SER A 56 -9.31 48.19 -20.10
CA SER A 56 -10.24 49.17 -20.66
C SER A 56 -11.36 48.51 -21.47
N GLU A 57 -11.21 47.24 -21.83
CA GLU A 57 -12.18 46.46 -22.62
C GLU A 57 -12.95 45.47 -21.72
N SER A 58 -14.10 45.91 -21.21
CA SER A 58 -14.90 45.18 -20.20
C SER A 58 -15.22 43.73 -20.57
N LEU A 59 -15.50 43.45 -21.86
CA LEU A 59 -15.83 42.11 -22.31
C LEU A 59 -14.58 41.22 -22.41
N ALA A 60 -13.45 41.76 -22.87
CA ALA A 60 -12.20 41.01 -23.00
C ALA A 60 -11.64 40.58 -21.64
N ILE A 61 -11.65 41.48 -20.65
CA ILE A 61 -11.17 41.16 -19.30
C ILE A 61 -12.03 40.10 -18.61
N ILE A 62 -13.36 40.11 -18.80
CA ILE A 62 -14.26 39.09 -18.25
C ILE A 62 -13.95 37.72 -18.84
N ILE A 63 -13.80 37.64 -20.17
CA ILE A 63 -13.48 36.37 -20.86
C ILE A 63 -12.13 35.83 -20.37
N ILE A 64 -11.10 36.68 -20.33
CA ILE A 64 -9.76 36.27 -19.90
C ILE A 64 -9.76 35.79 -18.44
N LEU A 65 -10.41 36.53 -17.52
CA LEU A 65 -10.54 36.11 -16.12
C LEU A 65 -11.30 34.79 -15.99
N ALA A 66 -12.39 34.59 -16.73
CA ALA A 66 -13.14 33.34 -16.73
C ALA A 66 -12.28 32.15 -17.21
N CYS A 67 -11.56 32.31 -18.32
CA CYS A 67 -10.64 31.28 -18.81
C CYS A 67 -9.51 30.98 -17.82
N MET A 68 -8.92 32.01 -17.20
CA MET A 68 -7.88 31.82 -16.17
C MET A 68 -8.44 31.10 -14.93
N LEU A 69 -9.65 31.43 -14.49
CA LEU A 69 -10.30 30.76 -13.36
C LEU A 69 -10.58 29.28 -13.66
N ILE A 70 -11.09 28.96 -14.86
CA ILE A 70 -11.32 27.58 -15.29
C ILE A 70 -9.99 26.82 -15.35
N GLY A 71 -8.96 27.40 -15.96
CA GLY A 71 -7.63 26.81 -16.03
C GLY A 71 -7.01 26.57 -14.65
N ALA A 72 -7.10 27.56 -13.75
CA ALA A 72 -6.62 27.45 -12.38
C ALA A 72 -7.38 26.38 -11.58
N PHE A 73 -8.70 26.30 -11.73
CA PHE A 73 -9.52 25.28 -11.09
C PHE A 73 -9.13 23.87 -11.53
N ILE A 74 -9.00 23.64 -12.84
CA ILE A 74 -8.58 22.35 -13.39
C ILE A 74 -7.16 22.00 -12.93
N GLY A 75 -6.23 22.94 -13.03
CA GLY A 75 -4.83 22.75 -12.63
C GLY A 75 -4.68 22.42 -11.13
N LEU A 76 -5.35 23.18 -10.27
CA LEU A 76 -5.32 22.95 -8.82
C LEU A 76 -5.98 21.63 -8.43
N SER A 77 -7.11 21.29 -9.05
CA SER A 77 -7.80 20.02 -8.81
C SER A 77 -6.92 18.82 -9.19
N LEU A 78 -6.27 18.87 -10.37
CA LEU A 78 -5.34 17.83 -10.80
C LEU A 78 -4.13 17.74 -9.85
N SER A 79 -3.53 18.87 -9.48
CA SER A 79 -2.35 18.88 -8.60
C SER A 79 -2.60 18.29 -7.20
N LYS A 80 -3.84 18.34 -6.70
CA LYS A 80 -4.21 17.80 -5.38
C LYS A 80 -4.60 16.32 -5.41
N LYS A 81 -5.03 15.80 -6.56
CA LYS A 81 -5.55 14.43 -6.70
C LYS A 81 -4.51 13.42 -7.21
N VAL A 82 -3.49 13.90 -7.92
CA VAL A 82 -2.48 13.05 -8.55
C VAL A 82 -1.45 12.59 -7.50
N GLN A 83 -1.14 11.30 -7.49
CA GLN A 83 -0.14 10.70 -6.60
C GLN A 83 1.28 11.06 -7.06
N MET A 84 2.27 11.06 -6.16
CA MET A 84 3.66 11.41 -6.51
C MET A 84 4.26 10.48 -7.59
N ILE A 85 3.82 9.22 -7.66
CA ILE A 85 4.22 8.24 -8.69
C ILE A 85 3.74 8.64 -10.10
N GLN A 86 2.62 9.37 -10.19
CA GLN A 86 1.98 9.82 -11.44
C GLN A 86 2.47 11.20 -11.89
N MET A 87 3.41 11.83 -11.17
CA MET A 87 4.00 13.12 -11.58
C MET A 87 4.59 13.12 -13.00
N PRO A 88 5.29 12.07 -13.48
CA PRO A 88 5.87 12.07 -14.83
C PRO A 88 4.85 12.30 -15.96
N GLU A 89 3.69 11.64 -15.89
CA GLU A 89 2.64 11.77 -16.90
C GLU A 89 1.89 13.10 -16.80
N LEU A 90 1.73 13.64 -15.59
CA LEU A 90 1.15 14.96 -15.38
C LEU A 90 2.05 16.04 -15.98
N VAL A 91 3.36 15.96 -15.75
CA VAL A 91 4.35 16.88 -16.34
C VAL A 91 4.32 16.81 -17.87
N ALA A 92 4.25 15.61 -18.44
CA ALA A 92 4.08 15.44 -19.89
C ALA A 92 2.82 16.16 -20.38
N LEU A 93 1.67 15.92 -19.75
CA LEU A 93 0.41 16.54 -20.15
C LEU A 93 0.43 18.07 -20.05
N LEU A 94 0.93 18.62 -18.94
CA LEU A 94 1.04 20.07 -18.73
C LEU A 94 1.96 20.72 -19.77
N ASN A 95 3.06 20.05 -20.12
CA ASN A 95 3.92 20.50 -21.18
C ASN A 95 3.23 20.51 -22.56
N GLY A 96 2.48 19.46 -22.87
CA GLY A 96 1.67 19.38 -24.09
C GLY A 96 0.67 20.53 -24.21
N ILE A 97 0.02 20.92 -23.10
CA ILE A 97 -0.88 22.08 -23.03
C ILE A 97 -0.13 23.39 -23.32
N GLY A 98 1.11 23.54 -22.81
CA GLY A 98 1.96 24.69 -23.14
C GLY A 98 2.30 24.79 -24.63
N GLY A 99 2.60 23.64 -25.28
CA GLY A 99 2.78 23.56 -26.73
C GLY A 99 1.51 23.92 -27.50
N ALA A 100 0.34 23.45 -27.05
CA ALA A 100 -0.95 23.80 -27.63
C ALA A 100 -1.26 25.30 -27.52
N ALA A 101 -0.98 25.92 -26.38
CA ALA A 101 -1.14 27.36 -26.18
C ALA A 101 -0.29 28.16 -27.18
N SER A 102 0.98 27.76 -27.36
CA SER A 102 1.87 28.37 -28.37
C SER A 102 1.33 28.20 -29.79
N ALA A 103 0.81 27.01 -30.12
CA ALA A 103 0.19 26.74 -31.41
C ALA A 103 -1.07 27.59 -31.66
N PHE A 104 -1.93 27.77 -30.67
CA PHE A 104 -3.12 28.62 -30.78
C PHE A 104 -2.76 30.10 -30.96
N VAL A 105 -1.82 30.63 -30.17
CA VAL A 105 -1.34 32.01 -30.31
C VAL A 105 -0.77 32.24 -31.69
N ALA A 106 0.11 31.34 -32.16
CA ALA A 106 0.73 31.44 -33.47
C ALA A 106 -0.29 31.31 -34.62
N GLY A 107 -1.24 30.38 -34.51
CA GLY A 107 -2.29 30.20 -35.50
C GLY A 107 -3.22 31.42 -35.61
N ALA A 108 -3.54 32.07 -34.49
CA ALA A 108 -4.28 33.33 -34.48
C ALA A 108 -3.47 34.47 -35.12
N ALA A 109 -2.19 34.59 -34.79
CA ALA A 109 -1.29 35.62 -35.33
C ALA A 109 -1.13 35.55 -36.86
N MET A 110 -1.20 34.35 -37.45
CA MET A 110 -1.11 34.16 -38.90
C MET A 110 -2.27 34.80 -39.67
N PHE A 111 -3.46 34.94 -39.09
CA PHE A 111 -4.58 35.63 -39.74
C PHE A 111 -4.38 37.15 -39.83
N THR A 112 -3.53 37.69 -38.97
CA THR A 112 -3.23 39.13 -38.88
C THR A 112 -1.80 39.45 -39.30
N ALA A 113 -1.04 38.46 -39.81
CA ALA A 113 0.35 38.65 -40.19
C ALA A 113 0.45 39.63 -41.37
N VAL A 114 1.30 40.64 -41.20
CA VAL A 114 1.54 41.70 -42.20
C VAL A 114 2.86 41.45 -42.93
N THR A 115 3.81 40.81 -42.25
CA THR A 115 5.14 40.51 -42.79
C THR A 115 5.33 39.01 -43.02
N SER A 116 6.17 38.65 -43.99
CA SER A 116 6.60 37.25 -44.17
C SER A 116 7.28 36.70 -42.91
N PHE A 117 7.95 37.56 -42.12
CA PHE A 117 8.56 37.15 -40.86
C PHE A 117 7.52 36.66 -39.84
N GLU A 118 6.43 37.41 -39.65
CA GLU A 118 5.33 37.04 -38.75
C GLU A 118 4.62 35.77 -39.23
N ALA A 119 4.37 35.64 -40.53
CA ALA A 119 3.75 34.46 -41.12
C ALA A 119 4.64 33.20 -40.97
N THR A 120 5.95 33.33 -41.25
CA THR A 120 6.92 32.24 -41.16
C THR A 120 7.18 31.81 -39.72
N THR A 121 7.33 32.74 -38.79
CA THR A 121 7.46 32.41 -37.36
C THR A 121 6.15 31.86 -36.80
N GLY A 122 5.00 32.38 -37.22
CA GLY A 122 3.69 31.85 -36.86
C GLY A 122 3.50 30.39 -37.27
N VAL A 123 3.77 30.04 -38.53
CA VAL A 123 3.65 28.64 -38.97
C VAL A 123 4.67 27.74 -38.29
N LEU A 124 5.88 28.21 -38.02
CA LEU A 124 6.91 27.43 -37.33
C LEU A 124 6.52 27.13 -35.87
N ALA A 125 6.00 28.12 -35.14
CA ALA A 125 5.51 27.94 -33.78
C ALA A 125 4.28 27.02 -33.72
N LEU A 126 3.36 27.13 -34.70
CA LEU A 126 2.22 26.23 -34.85
C LEU A 126 2.69 24.77 -35.02
N ILE A 127 3.68 24.55 -35.91
CA ILE A 127 4.24 23.23 -36.17
C ILE A 127 4.85 22.67 -34.87
N ILE A 128 5.78 23.37 -34.25
CA ILE A 128 6.47 22.86 -33.05
C ILE A 128 5.48 22.64 -31.89
N GLY A 129 4.51 23.54 -31.71
CA GLY A 129 3.48 23.44 -30.69
C GLY A 129 2.54 22.25 -30.87
N SER A 130 2.07 22.00 -32.11
CA SER A 130 1.22 20.84 -32.43
C SER A 130 1.93 19.50 -32.25
N LEU A 131 3.21 19.42 -32.67
CA LEU A 131 4.05 18.25 -32.44
C LEU A 131 4.24 17.99 -30.94
N THR A 132 4.49 19.04 -30.18
CA THR A 132 4.70 18.97 -28.73
C THR A 132 3.44 18.48 -28.01
N LEU A 133 2.26 18.96 -28.41
CA LEU A 133 0.99 18.52 -27.86
C LEU A 133 0.76 17.02 -28.09
N THR A 134 0.77 16.57 -29.35
CA THR A 134 0.43 15.17 -29.66
C THR A 134 1.50 14.21 -29.15
N GLY A 135 2.78 14.60 -29.20
CA GLY A 135 3.86 13.79 -28.63
C GLY A 135 3.74 13.65 -27.10
N SER A 136 3.40 14.73 -26.41
CA SER A 136 3.20 14.71 -24.96
C SER A 136 2.01 13.86 -24.53
N ILE A 137 0.93 13.86 -25.32
CA ILE A 137 -0.24 12.98 -25.08
C ILE A 137 0.17 11.51 -25.18
N VAL A 138 0.95 11.13 -26.20
CA VAL A 138 1.45 9.75 -26.34
C VAL A 138 2.37 9.38 -25.18
N ALA A 139 3.28 10.28 -24.79
CA ALA A 139 4.18 10.05 -23.66
C ALA A 139 3.42 9.85 -22.34
N ALA A 140 2.41 10.69 -22.06
CA ALA A 140 1.53 10.52 -20.90
C ALA A 140 0.72 9.22 -20.99
N GLY A 141 0.21 8.86 -22.16
CA GLY A 141 -0.49 7.59 -22.39
C GLY A 141 0.36 6.36 -22.11
N LYS A 142 1.65 6.38 -22.50
CA LYS A 142 2.59 5.28 -22.22
C LYS A 142 2.94 5.17 -20.74
N LEU A 143 3.10 6.29 -20.06
CA LEU A 143 3.43 6.30 -18.62
C LEU A 143 2.23 5.87 -17.76
N SER A 144 1.01 6.28 -18.14
CA SER A 144 -0.25 5.86 -17.51
C SER A 144 -0.66 4.44 -17.85
N LYS A 145 0.14 3.72 -18.64
CA LYS A 145 -0.14 2.37 -19.17
C LYS A 145 -1.44 2.27 -19.98
N LYS A 146 -2.03 3.39 -20.40
CA LYS A 146 -3.15 3.44 -21.35
C LYS A 146 -2.71 3.08 -22.77
N ILE A 147 -1.42 3.28 -23.06
CA ILE A 147 -0.73 2.84 -24.28
C ILE A 147 0.40 1.90 -23.82
N ASP A 148 0.65 0.82 -24.57
CA ASP A 148 1.77 -0.09 -24.29
C ASP A 148 3.10 0.69 -24.24
N GLY A 149 3.89 0.43 -23.19
CA GLY A 149 5.19 1.07 -22.96
C GLY A 149 6.28 0.63 -23.93
N ARG A 150 6.09 -0.47 -24.68
CA ARG A 150 7.07 -0.97 -25.64
C ARG A 150 7.25 0.01 -26.82
N PRO A 151 8.47 0.08 -27.41
CA PRO A 151 8.68 0.79 -28.66
C PRO A 151 7.83 0.18 -29.80
N VAL A 152 7.04 1.00 -30.49
CA VAL A 152 6.27 0.55 -31.67
C VAL A 152 6.88 1.13 -32.93
N ILE A 153 7.41 0.25 -33.79
CA ILE A 153 8.02 0.64 -35.07
C ILE A 153 7.12 0.16 -36.21
N TRP A 154 6.49 1.11 -36.91
CA TRP A 154 5.66 0.84 -38.09
C TRP A 154 6.48 0.45 -39.32
N ASN A 155 5.85 -0.22 -40.28
CA ASN A 155 6.46 -0.48 -41.58
C ASN A 155 6.80 0.85 -42.27
N ASN A 156 8.04 1.01 -42.74
CA ASN A 156 8.57 2.25 -43.33
C ASN A 156 8.47 3.47 -42.40
N HIS A 157 8.66 3.28 -41.09
CA HIS A 157 8.58 4.37 -40.11
C HIS A 157 9.48 5.58 -40.42
N GLU A 158 10.69 5.34 -40.96
CA GLU A 158 11.59 6.43 -41.39
C GLU A 158 10.98 7.28 -42.50
N PHE A 159 10.28 6.66 -43.45
CA PHE A 159 9.55 7.38 -44.49
C PHE A 159 8.37 8.16 -43.90
N LEU A 160 7.60 7.53 -43.01
CA LEU A 160 6.45 8.15 -42.33
C LEU A 160 6.83 9.33 -41.44
N THR A 161 8.07 9.41 -40.95
CA THR A 161 8.55 10.53 -40.15
C THR A 161 9.25 11.58 -41.02
N THR A 162 10.05 11.18 -42.00
CA THR A 162 10.84 12.09 -42.85
C THR A 162 9.97 12.87 -43.84
N VAL A 163 8.95 12.24 -44.44
CA VAL A 163 8.09 12.92 -45.42
C VAL A 163 7.31 14.08 -44.81
N PRO A 164 6.61 13.93 -43.66
CA PRO A 164 5.98 15.07 -42.99
C PRO A 164 6.98 16.18 -42.66
N ILE A 165 8.20 15.87 -42.20
CA ILE A 165 9.23 16.89 -41.91
C ILE A 165 9.57 17.69 -43.17
N ILE A 166 9.79 17.03 -44.32
CA ILE A 166 10.10 17.70 -45.59
C ILE A 166 8.92 18.58 -46.03
N LEU A 167 7.69 18.07 -45.96
CA LEU A 167 6.48 18.81 -46.32
C LEU A 167 6.27 20.03 -45.41
N LEU A 168 6.47 19.88 -44.10
CA LEU A 168 6.41 20.97 -43.14
C LEU A 168 7.50 22.02 -43.43
N GLY A 169 8.72 21.61 -43.74
CA GLY A 169 9.79 22.51 -44.17
C GLY A 169 9.45 23.27 -45.46
N ALA A 170 8.83 22.59 -46.43
CA ALA A 170 8.35 23.23 -47.65
C ALA A 170 7.22 24.24 -47.37
N ILE A 171 6.31 23.96 -46.43
CA ILE A 171 5.28 24.90 -45.99
C ILE A 171 5.91 26.14 -45.35
N VAL A 172 6.89 25.97 -44.46
CA VAL A 172 7.62 27.09 -43.84
C VAL A 172 8.25 27.97 -44.92
N VAL A 173 8.97 27.38 -45.88
CA VAL A 173 9.56 28.13 -47.01
C VAL A 173 8.47 28.78 -47.86
N ALA A 174 7.35 28.10 -48.12
CA ALA A 174 6.25 28.63 -48.91
C ALA A 174 5.68 29.92 -48.31
N THR A 175 5.58 30.04 -46.98
CA THR A 175 5.13 31.29 -46.32
C THR A 175 6.06 32.49 -46.58
N MET A 176 7.29 32.26 -47.03
CA MET A 176 8.24 33.33 -47.36
C MET A 176 8.10 33.85 -48.81
N VAL A 177 7.55 33.03 -49.71
CA VAL A 177 7.61 33.28 -51.17
C VAL A 177 6.27 33.21 -51.89
N VAL A 178 5.27 32.54 -51.31
CA VAL A 178 3.96 32.29 -51.93
C VAL A 178 2.85 32.72 -50.98
N ASP A 179 1.88 33.44 -51.54
CA ASP A 179 0.66 33.81 -50.82
C ASP A 179 -0.36 32.67 -50.92
N LEU A 180 -0.43 31.85 -49.87
CA LEU A 180 -1.36 30.72 -49.75
C LEU A 180 -2.43 31.04 -48.71
N PRO A 181 -3.66 30.51 -48.85
CA PRO A 181 -4.70 30.70 -47.85
C PRO A 181 -4.26 30.19 -46.47
N VAL A 182 -4.24 31.09 -45.49
CA VAL A 182 -3.80 30.82 -44.11
C VAL A 182 -4.53 29.63 -43.50
N THR A 183 -5.82 29.47 -43.77
CA THR A 183 -6.63 28.34 -43.31
C THR A 183 -6.12 26.98 -43.81
N ILE A 184 -5.70 26.91 -45.08
CA ILE A 184 -5.13 25.68 -45.66
C ILE A 184 -3.78 25.38 -45.02
N ILE A 185 -2.93 26.40 -44.87
CA ILE A 185 -1.64 26.25 -44.19
C ILE A 185 -1.83 25.73 -42.77
N LEU A 186 -2.77 26.30 -42.01
CA LEU A 186 -3.07 25.90 -40.63
C LEU A 186 -3.51 24.43 -40.56
N LEU A 187 -4.52 24.03 -41.34
CA LEU A 187 -5.07 22.68 -41.31
C LEU A 187 -4.01 21.62 -41.69
N ILE A 188 -3.25 21.87 -42.77
CA ILE A 188 -2.22 20.95 -43.22
C ILE A 188 -1.09 20.87 -42.19
N SER A 189 -0.66 22.00 -41.63
CA SER A 189 0.42 22.04 -40.64
C SER A 189 0.04 21.33 -39.34
N ILE A 190 -1.19 21.53 -38.83
CA ILE A 190 -1.70 20.83 -37.66
C ILE A 190 -1.79 19.32 -37.92
N ALA A 191 -2.33 18.91 -39.07
CA ALA A 191 -2.47 17.50 -39.41
C ALA A 191 -1.12 16.80 -39.54
N LEU A 192 -0.18 17.36 -40.31
CA LEU A 192 1.14 16.78 -40.53
C LEU A 192 1.99 16.82 -39.26
N SER A 193 1.96 17.93 -38.52
CA SER A 193 2.75 18.07 -37.28
C SER A 193 2.18 17.24 -36.13
N GLY A 194 0.85 17.20 -36.00
CA GLY A 194 0.17 16.34 -35.03
C GLY A 194 0.47 14.87 -35.28
N PHE A 195 0.39 14.43 -36.54
CA PHE A 195 0.81 13.08 -36.93
C PHE A 195 2.30 12.84 -36.63
N LEU A 196 3.17 13.79 -36.96
CA LEU A 196 4.59 13.70 -36.68
C LEU A 196 4.89 13.55 -35.17
N GLY A 197 4.18 14.26 -34.30
CA GLY A 197 4.33 14.11 -32.84
C GLY A 197 3.92 12.72 -32.34
N VAL A 198 2.87 12.12 -32.91
CA VAL A 198 2.47 10.73 -32.62
C VAL A 198 3.54 9.74 -33.11
N ALA A 199 3.92 9.85 -34.38
CA ALA A 199 4.94 8.98 -34.99
C ALA A 199 6.28 9.09 -34.24
N PHE A 200 6.64 10.30 -33.82
CA PHE A 200 7.83 10.59 -33.05
C PHE A 200 7.83 9.93 -31.67
N SER A 201 6.70 9.95 -30.95
CA SER A 201 6.67 9.49 -29.55
C SER A 201 6.36 7.99 -29.42
N ILE A 202 5.64 7.41 -30.39
CA ILE A 202 5.23 5.99 -30.34
C ILE A 202 6.40 5.02 -30.50
N ARG A 203 7.45 5.42 -31.23
CA ARG A 203 8.71 4.67 -31.43
C ARG A 203 9.61 4.65 -30.21
N VAL A 204 9.37 5.51 -29.22
CA VAL A 204 10.22 5.57 -28.02
C VAL A 204 9.65 4.65 -26.95
N GLY A 205 10.52 3.95 -26.22
CA GLY A 205 10.12 3.02 -25.14
C GLY A 205 9.85 3.73 -23.82
N GLY A 206 9.09 3.07 -22.94
CA GLY A 206 8.69 3.53 -21.61
C GLY A 206 9.82 4.11 -20.74
N ALA A 207 11.02 3.51 -20.73
CA ALA A 207 12.14 4.02 -19.94
C ALA A 207 12.82 5.23 -20.56
N ASP A 208 12.72 5.40 -21.87
CA ASP A 208 13.25 6.57 -22.57
C ASP A 208 12.19 7.71 -22.63
N MET A 209 10.97 7.47 -22.10
CA MET A 209 9.92 8.48 -22.00
C MET A 209 10.36 9.73 -21.23
N PRO A 210 11.09 9.66 -20.10
CA PRO A 210 11.51 10.85 -19.38
C PRO A 210 12.41 11.75 -20.23
N ILE A 211 13.31 11.18 -21.04
CA ILE A 211 14.14 11.95 -21.99
C ILE A 211 13.23 12.62 -23.04
N THR A 212 12.23 11.88 -23.53
CA THR A 212 11.26 12.40 -24.50
C THR A 212 10.44 13.56 -23.93
N ILE A 213 10.00 13.45 -22.68
CA ILE A 213 9.28 14.53 -21.97
C ILE A 213 10.16 15.75 -21.80
N SER A 214 11.42 15.58 -21.39
CA SER A 214 12.37 16.70 -21.29
C SER A 214 12.60 17.37 -22.65
N LEU A 215 12.73 16.59 -23.73
CA LEU A 215 12.86 17.13 -25.07
C LEU A 215 11.60 17.89 -25.50
N LEU A 216 10.42 17.33 -25.26
CA LEU A 216 9.15 17.99 -25.55
C LEU A 216 8.99 19.26 -24.72
N ASN A 217 9.52 19.30 -23.50
CA ASN A 217 9.54 20.50 -22.66
C ASN A 217 10.39 21.61 -23.28
N SER A 218 11.55 21.25 -23.81
CA SER A 218 12.34 22.18 -24.61
C SER A 218 11.56 22.71 -25.82
N LEU A 219 10.91 21.82 -26.57
CA LEU A 219 10.15 22.19 -27.78
C LEU A 219 8.98 23.12 -27.45
N SER A 220 8.31 22.93 -26.30
CA SER A 220 7.28 23.84 -25.78
C SER A 220 7.83 25.25 -25.55
N GLY A 221 8.99 25.36 -24.90
CA GLY A 221 9.69 26.63 -24.69
C GLY A 221 10.10 27.31 -26.01
N VAL A 222 10.68 26.54 -26.94
CA VAL A 222 11.06 27.04 -28.28
C VAL A 222 9.83 27.49 -29.08
N ALA A 223 8.72 26.74 -29.04
CA ALA A 223 7.46 27.12 -29.66
C ALA A 223 6.93 28.43 -29.08
N GLY A 224 6.96 28.59 -27.75
CA GLY A 224 6.60 29.82 -27.07
C GLY A 224 7.47 31.00 -27.52
N ALA A 225 8.80 30.81 -27.60
CA ALA A 225 9.71 31.86 -28.04
C ALA A 225 9.42 32.33 -29.47
N ILE A 226 9.19 31.39 -30.38
CA ILE A 226 8.88 31.67 -31.79
C ILE A 226 7.49 32.30 -31.93
N ALA A 227 6.49 31.85 -31.15
CA ALA A 227 5.18 32.50 -31.10
C ALA A 227 5.32 33.96 -30.62
N GLY A 228 6.20 34.21 -29.64
CA GLY A 228 6.58 35.56 -29.21
C GLY A 228 7.16 36.41 -30.33
N MET A 229 8.00 35.85 -31.20
CA MET A 229 8.51 36.55 -32.39
C MET A 229 7.39 36.87 -33.37
N ALA A 230 6.43 35.96 -33.56
CA ALA A 230 5.31 36.13 -34.48
C ALA A 230 4.36 37.27 -34.07
N ILE A 231 4.22 37.52 -32.76
CA ILE A 231 3.39 38.61 -32.21
C ILE A 231 4.19 39.82 -31.73
N GLY A 232 5.51 39.83 -31.90
CA GLY A 232 6.39 40.91 -31.43
C GLY A 232 6.48 41.07 -29.90
N ASN A 233 6.25 40.01 -29.13
CA ASN A 233 6.29 40.03 -27.66
C ASN A 233 7.65 39.56 -27.12
N ILE A 234 8.50 40.51 -26.75
CA ILE A 234 9.87 40.22 -26.28
C ILE A 234 9.93 39.42 -24.96
N LEU A 235 8.92 39.57 -24.09
CA LEU A 235 8.85 38.83 -22.83
C LEU A 235 8.63 37.33 -23.11
N LEU A 236 7.71 37.03 -24.02
CA LEU A 236 7.44 35.65 -24.43
C LEU A 236 8.64 35.04 -25.18
N VAL A 237 9.34 35.83 -26.01
CA VAL A 237 10.60 35.41 -26.64
C VAL A 237 11.64 35.02 -25.59
N ALA A 238 11.86 35.89 -24.61
CA ALA A 238 12.88 35.68 -23.58
C ALA A 238 12.56 34.48 -22.68
N VAL A 239 11.34 34.41 -22.13
CA VAL A 239 10.93 33.31 -21.24
C VAL A 239 10.89 31.98 -22.00
N GLY A 240 10.35 31.95 -23.22
CA GLY A 240 10.36 30.76 -24.05
C GLY A 240 11.78 30.26 -24.36
N GLY A 241 12.71 31.18 -24.67
CA GLY A 241 14.11 30.84 -24.90
C GLY A 241 14.81 30.27 -23.67
N ILE A 242 14.52 30.82 -22.48
CA ILE A 242 15.02 30.31 -21.19
C ILE A 242 14.52 28.88 -20.96
N VAL A 243 13.22 28.63 -21.10
CA VAL A 243 12.62 27.30 -20.92
C VAL A 243 13.16 26.31 -21.96
N GLY A 244 13.24 26.74 -23.23
CA GLY A 244 13.73 25.91 -24.34
C GLY A 244 15.18 25.46 -24.15
N SER A 245 16.06 26.39 -23.78
CA SER A 245 17.48 26.09 -23.53
C SER A 245 17.68 25.24 -22.27
N SER A 246 16.99 25.55 -21.17
CA SER A 246 17.02 24.75 -19.93
C SER A 246 16.54 23.32 -20.17
N GLY A 247 15.47 23.14 -20.96
CA GLY A 247 14.96 21.83 -21.32
C GLY A 247 15.96 21.00 -22.13
N LEU A 248 16.67 21.60 -23.11
CA LEU A 248 17.70 20.88 -23.87
C LEU A 248 18.88 20.45 -22.99
N LEU A 249 19.32 21.33 -22.09
CA LEU A 249 20.40 21.00 -21.16
C LEU A 249 20.00 19.82 -20.26
N LEU A 250 18.78 19.84 -19.72
CA LEU A 250 18.25 18.73 -18.94
C LEU A 250 18.20 17.43 -19.77
N THR A 251 17.71 17.50 -21.01
CA THR A 251 17.69 16.35 -21.92
C THR A 251 19.09 15.79 -22.17
N GLN A 252 20.10 16.66 -22.34
CA GLN A 252 21.49 16.22 -22.53
C GLN A 252 22.07 15.53 -21.29
N ILE A 253 21.80 16.08 -20.10
CA ILE A 253 22.22 15.48 -18.83
C ILE A 253 21.59 14.08 -18.69
N MET A 254 20.28 13.96 -18.95
CA MET A 254 19.58 12.67 -18.88
C MET A 254 20.10 11.65 -19.91
N CYS A 255 20.33 12.08 -21.15
CA CYS A 255 20.94 11.27 -22.20
C CYS A 255 22.31 10.71 -21.77
N LYS A 256 23.17 11.57 -21.19
CA LYS A 256 24.49 11.18 -20.68
C LYS A 256 24.35 10.17 -19.54
N SER A 257 23.44 10.40 -18.60
CA SER A 257 23.21 9.50 -17.46
C SER A 257 22.60 8.14 -17.86
N MET A 258 21.96 8.05 -19.04
CA MET A 258 21.39 6.81 -19.58
C MET A 258 22.26 6.18 -20.69
N ASN A 259 23.50 6.65 -20.88
CA ASN A 259 24.39 6.32 -22.01
C ASN A 259 23.67 6.20 -23.36
N SER A 260 22.73 7.11 -23.59
CA SER A 260 21.93 7.15 -24.80
C SER A 260 22.18 8.47 -25.50
N SER A 261 22.36 8.44 -26.81
CA SER A 261 22.48 9.69 -27.57
C SER A 261 21.08 10.21 -27.92
N LEU A 262 20.91 11.53 -27.92
CA LEU A 262 19.66 12.16 -28.37
C LEU A 262 19.28 11.66 -29.77
N LEU A 263 20.26 11.52 -30.67
CA LEU A 263 20.03 11.03 -32.03
C LEU A 263 19.54 9.57 -32.05
N THR A 264 20.05 8.72 -31.16
CA THR A 264 19.66 7.31 -31.01
C THR A 264 18.19 7.18 -30.59
N ILE A 265 17.78 7.99 -29.62
CA ILE A 265 16.39 8.05 -29.11
C ILE A 265 15.46 8.64 -30.18
N LEU A 266 15.87 9.75 -30.81
CA LEU A 266 15.14 10.35 -31.93
C LEU A 266 15.00 9.37 -33.10
N GLN A 267 15.98 8.47 -33.32
CA GLN A 267 15.97 7.43 -34.34
C GLN A 267 15.15 6.19 -33.96
N GLY A 268 14.56 6.13 -32.76
CA GLY A 268 13.80 4.97 -32.30
C GLY A 268 14.68 3.72 -32.14
N LYS A 269 16.00 3.88 -32.19
CA LYS A 269 16.99 2.87 -31.84
C LYS A 269 17.11 2.89 -30.31
N THR A 270 15.99 2.71 -29.61
CA THR A 270 15.96 2.62 -28.15
C THR A 270 16.92 1.52 -27.70
N SER A 271 17.44 1.62 -26.49
CA SER A 271 18.35 0.64 -25.89
C SER A 271 17.86 -0.81 -26.09
N VAL A 272 16.54 -1.01 -26.05
CA VAL A 272 15.85 -2.32 -26.17
C VAL A 272 15.74 -2.87 -27.60
N ALA A 273 15.97 -2.05 -28.64
CA ALA A 273 15.75 -2.42 -30.06
C ALA A 273 17.03 -2.93 -30.78
N GLY A 274 18.07 -3.30 -30.02
CA GLY A 274 19.21 -4.03 -30.55
C GLY A 274 18.76 -5.41 -31.04
N LYS A 275 18.85 -5.65 -32.35
CA LYS A 275 18.71 -6.98 -32.95
C LYS A 275 19.54 -7.97 -32.12
N LYS A 276 18.91 -9.06 -31.61
CA LYS A 276 19.60 -10.17 -30.91
C LYS A 276 20.81 -10.59 -31.74
N THR A 277 21.98 -10.02 -31.44
CA THR A 277 23.22 -10.44 -32.05
C THR A 277 23.63 -11.62 -31.20
N LYS A 278 23.58 -12.83 -31.78
CA LYS A 278 24.18 -14.01 -31.18
C LYS A 278 25.65 -13.68 -30.93
N VAL A 279 25.98 -13.33 -29.70
CA VAL A 279 27.37 -13.35 -29.24
C VAL A 279 27.69 -14.83 -29.05
N GLU A 280 28.65 -15.33 -29.82
CA GLU A 280 29.15 -16.69 -29.64
C GLU A 280 29.69 -16.83 -28.20
N PRO A 281 29.36 -17.91 -27.49
CA PRO A 281 29.83 -18.09 -26.13
C PRO A 281 31.34 -18.25 -26.15
N VAL A 282 32.05 -17.36 -25.46
CA VAL A 282 33.38 -17.70 -24.95
C VAL A 282 33.17 -18.83 -23.97
N VAL A 283 33.67 -20.01 -24.36
CA VAL A 283 33.59 -21.26 -23.61
C VAL A 283 34.05 -21.04 -22.17
N LYS A 284 33.09 -20.91 -21.27
CA LYS A 284 33.13 -21.50 -19.93
C LYS A 284 31.87 -22.35 -19.82
N GLU A 285 32.09 -23.61 -19.44
CA GLU A 285 31.14 -24.70 -19.49
C GLU A 285 29.73 -24.29 -19.06
N SER A 286 28.77 -24.58 -19.93
CA SER A 286 27.36 -24.61 -19.60
C SER A 286 27.14 -25.71 -18.56
N VAL A 287 27.11 -25.34 -17.28
CA VAL A 287 26.39 -26.12 -16.30
C VAL A 287 24.93 -25.70 -16.43
N THR A 288 24.13 -26.54 -17.08
CA THR A 288 22.71 -26.66 -16.78
C THR A 288 22.58 -26.95 -15.29
N SER A 289 22.43 -25.91 -14.49
CA SER A 289 22.01 -26.06 -13.11
C SER A 289 20.49 -26.05 -13.11
N GLU A 290 19.93 -27.27 -13.09
CA GLU A 290 18.74 -27.53 -12.26
C GLU A 290 18.91 -26.75 -10.94
N VAL A 291 17.82 -26.17 -10.43
CA VAL A 291 17.78 -25.65 -9.06
C VAL A 291 18.02 -26.84 -8.14
N LYS A 292 19.29 -27.15 -7.90
CA LYS A 292 19.72 -28.11 -6.88
C LYS A 292 19.34 -27.47 -5.55
N GLN A 293 18.51 -28.18 -4.79
CA GLN A 293 18.43 -28.03 -3.34
C GLN A 293 19.86 -27.93 -2.81
N VAL A 294 20.26 -26.73 -2.38
CA VAL A 294 21.54 -26.51 -1.74
C VAL A 294 21.42 -27.06 -0.33
N LEU A 295 22.28 -28.04 -0.05
CA LEU A 295 22.54 -28.61 1.26
C LEU A 295 22.76 -27.51 2.30
N GLU A 296 22.21 -27.72 3.49
CA GLU A 296 22.38 -26.91 4.69
C GLU A 296 23.87 -26.70 5.03
N GLU A 297 24.42 -25.55 4.66
CA GLU A 297 25.52 -24.93 5.39
C GLU A 297 25.01 -23.60 5.95
N LYS A 298 25.26 -23.35 7.25
CA LYS A 298 24.84 -22.16 8.01
C LYS A 298 25.12 -20.86 7.25
N LYS A 299 24.14 -20.37 6.48
CA LYS A 299 24.16 -19.00 5.95
C LYS A 299 23.83 -18.05 7.10
N VAL A 300 24.76 -17.15 7.39
CA VAL A 300 24.55 -15.98 8.26
C VAL A 300 23.36 -15.18 7.69
N SER A 301 22.39 -14.80 8.53
CA SER A 301 21.19 -14.12 8.06
C SER A 301 21.53 -12.74 7.47
N ALA A 302 20.74 -12.25 6.52
CA ALA A 302 20.88 -10.89 5.99
C ALA A 302 20.80 -9.83 7.12
N GLY A 303 20.00 -10.08 8.17
CA GLY A 303 19.93 -9.23 9.35
C GLY A 303 21.22 -9.23 10.19
N ASP A 304 21.91 -10.37 10.29
CA ASP A 304 23.21 -10.47 10.99
C ASP A 304 24.31 -9.68 10.27
N ILE A 305 24.30 -9.72 8.94
CA ILE A 305 25.24 -8.96 8.12
C ILE A 305 25.05 -7.46 8.37
N LEU A 306 23.79 -6.99 8.38
CA LEU A 306 23.49 -5.58 8.61
C LEU A 306 23.83 -5.09 10.02
N LYS A 307 23.59 -5.90 11.05
CA LYS A 307 23.95 -5.56 12.44
C LYS A 307 25.44 -5.34 12.63
N ASN A 308 26.26 -6.12 11.95
CA ASN A 308 27.71 -6.07 12.07
C ASN A 308 28.36 -5.07 11.10
N ALA A 309 27.57 -4.48 10.20
CA ALA A 309 28.05 -3.52 9.21
C ALA A 309 28.27 -2.15 9.86
N LYS A 310 29.42 -1.53 9.57
CA LYS A 310 29.71 -0.16 10.02
C LYS A 310 29.29 0.88 8.98
N LYS A 311 29.31 0.49 7.70
CA LYS A 311 28.91 1.35 6.58
C LYS A 311 27.93 0.62 5.68
N VAL A 312 26.70 1.12 5.59
CA VAL A 312 25.61 0.53 4.82
C VAL A 312 25.12 1.50 3.75
N PHE A 313 25.07 1.04 2.50
CA PHE A 313 24.48 1.81 1.41
C PHE A 313 23.12 1.25 1.08
N ILE A 314 22.12 2.13 0.99
CA ILE A 314 20.78 1.76 0.55
C ILE A 314 20.58 2.29 -0.87
N VAL A 315 20.31 1.38 -1.81
CA VAL A 315 20.12 1.69 -3.22
C VAL A 315 18.65 1.50 -3.59
N PRO A 316 17.85 2.58 -3.62
CA PRO A 316 16.44 2.52 -3.99
C PRO A 316 16.27 2.40 -5.51
N GLY A 317 15.24 1.67 -5.94
CA GLY A 317 14.83 1.53 -7.33
C GLY A 317 13.32 1.58 -7.52
N TYR A 318 12.88 1.31 -8.74
CA TYR A 318 11.46 1.42 -9.09
C TYR A 318 10.55 0.43 -8.32
N GLY A 319 11.07 -0.73 -7.93
CA GLY A 319 10.32 -1.69 -7.10
C GLY A 319 9.94 -1.13 -5.72
N MET A 320 10.79 -0.29 -5.11
CA MET A 320 10.46 0.44 -3.88
C MET A 320 9.22 1.31 -4.06
N ALA A 321 9.11 2.00 -5.21
CA ALA A 321 7.98 2.87 -5.51
C ALA A 321 6.69 2.07 -5.76
N LEU A 322 6.79 0.91 -6.44
CA LEU A 322 5.64 0.04 -6.66
C LEU A 322 5.07 -0.51 -5.36
N ALA A 323 5.95 -0.91 -4.43
CA ALA A 323 5.59 -1.44 -3.13
C ALA A 323 5.24 -0.37 -2.08
N GLN A 324 5.38 0.93 -2.41
CA GLN A 324 5.24 2.04 -1.45
C GLN A 324 6.13 1.89 -0.20
N ALA A 325 7.34 1.36 -0.38
CA ALA A 325 8.21 0.97 0.72
C ALA A 325 9.10 2.10 1.26
N GLN A 326 8.97 3.35 0.78
CA GLN A 326 9.85 4.47 1.16
C GLN A 326 9.94 4.72 2.67
N HIS A 327 8.84 4.56 3.41
CA HIS A 327 8.82 4.71 4.86
C HIS A 327 9.55 3.56 5.57
N LEU A 328 9.49 2.34 5.03
CA LEU A 328 10.20 1.17 5.57
C LEU A 328 11.70 1.29 5.33
N VAL A 329 12.10 1.79 4.16
CA VAL A 329 13.50 2.09 3.86
C VAL A 329 14.06 3.10 4.86
N LYS A 330 13.30 4.16 5.18
CA LYS A 330 13.70 5.09 6.24
C LYS A 330 13.75 4.42 7.61
N GLN A 331 12.74 3.65 8.00
CA GLN A 331 12.76 2.95 9.28
C GLN A 331 13.98 2.02 9.41
N LEU A 332 14.39 1.36 8.33
CA LEU A 332 15.59 0.52 8.30
C LEU A 332 16.85 1.36 8.49
N ALA A 333 16.99 2.46 7.75
CA ALA A 333 18.11 3.38 7.92
C ALA A 333 18.18 3.96 9.34
N ASP A 334 17.07 4.49 9.87
CA ASP A 334 16.97 5.02 11.23
C ASP A 334 17.35 3.96 12.28
N THR A 335 16.99 2.69 12.04
CA THR A 335 17.33 1.58 12.94
C THR A 335 18.82 1.29 12.93
N LEU A 336 19.45 1.30 11.74
CA LEU A 336 20.89 1.07 11.58
C LEU A 336 21.72 2.26 12.08
N GLU A 337 21.32 3.49 11.79
CA GLU A 337 21.98 4.72 12.28
C GLU A 337 21.97 4.78 13.80
N LYS A 338 20.86 4.38 14.45
CA LYS A 338 20.78 4.24 15.91
C LYS A 338 21.76 3.20 16.47
N GLN A 339 22.13 2.19 15.69
CA GLN A 339 23.13 1.19 16.05
C GLN A 339 24.57 1.69 15.78
N GLY A 340 24.73 2.94 15.34
CA GLY A 340 26.04 3.55 15.05
C GLY A 340 26.59 3.21 13.66
N THR A 341 25.78 2.61 12.79
CA THR A 341 26.13 2.35 11.40
C THR A 341 25.98 3.62 10.57
N GLU A 342 26.99 3.96 9.76
CA GLU A 342 26.90 5.02 8.77
C GLU A 342 26.00 4.55 7.61
N VAL A 343 24.83 5.16 7.45
CA VAL A 343 23.90 4.85 6.36
C VAL A 343 23.93 5.95 5.31
N LYS A 344 24.08 5.58 4.04
CA LYS A 344 23.94 6.51 2.90
C LYS A 344 22.88 6.00 1.94
N TYR A 345 21.99 6.88 1.52
CA TYR A 345 21.07 6.60 0.42
C TYR A 345 21.78 6.91 -0.88
N VAL A 346 22.01 5.91 -1.70
CA VAL A 346 22.78 6.04 -2.93
C VAL A 346 21.83 5.96 -4.13
N ILE A 347 21.61 7.10 -4.77
CA ILE A 347 20.61 7.25 -5.82
C ILE A 347 21.29 7.29 -7.19
N HIS A 348 20.88 6.39 -8.06
CA HIS A 348 21.23 6.48 -9.46
C HIS A 348 20.38 7.58 -10.15
N PRO A 349 20.96 8.45 -11.01
CA PRO A 349 20.23 9.58 -11.62
C PRO A 349 18.95 9.19 -12.40
N VAL A 350 18.90 7.94 -12.87
CA VAL A 350 17.76 7.41 -13.66
C VAL A 350 17.02 6.28 -12.95
N ALA A 351 17.21 6.13 -11.63
CA ALA A 351 16.39 5.21 -10.84
C ALA A 351 14.92 5.67 -10.83
N GLY A 352 14.01 4.76 -11.17
CA GLY A 352 12.57 5.05 -11.23
C GLY A 352 12.06 5.39 -12.63
N ARG A 353 11.02 6.22 -12.70
CA ARG A 353 10.35 6.64 -13.96
C ARG A 353 10.52 8.11 -14.33
N MET A 354 11.26 8.89 -13.55
CA MET A 354 11.66 10.27 -13.87
C MET A 354 12.96 10.62 -13.17
N PRO A 355 13.75 11.59 -13.66
CA PRO A 355 14.85 12.16 -12.88
C PRO A 355 14.36 12.62 -11.51
N GLY A 356 15.10 12.27 -10.47
CA GLY A 356 14.76 12.63 -9.10
C GLY A 356 13.57 11.87 -8.49
N HIS A 357 13.04 10.83 -9.15
CA HIS A 357 11.90 10.07 -8.64
C HIS A 357 12.19 9.52 -7.23
N MET A 358 13.34 8.89 -7.03
CA MET A 358 13.72 8.34 -5.71
C MET A 358 13.91 9.44 -4.67
N ASN A 359 14.50 10.58 -5.05
CA ASN A 359 14.71 11.71 -4.14
C ASN A 359 13.38 12.23 -3.60
N VAL A 360 12.36 12.34 -4.46
CA VAL A 360 11.04 12.82 -4.06
C VAL A 360 10.34 11.84 -3.13
N LEU A 361 10.40 10.52 -3.40
CA LEU A 361 9.79 9.51 -2.53
C LEU A 361 10.49 9.40 -1.18
N LEU A 362 11.82 9.50 -1.15
CA LEU A 362 12.56 9.50 0.11
C LEU A 362 12.32 10.79 0.91
N ALA A 363 12.20 11.94 0.23
CA ALA A 363 11.81 13.18 0.87
C ALA A 363 10.37 13.12 1.42
N GLU A 364 9.44 12.44 0.73
CA GLU A 364 8.08 12.15 1.24
C GLU A 364 8.13 11.28 2.50
N ALA A 365 9.12 10.38 2.59
CA ALA A 365 9.40 9.63 3.81
C ALA A 365 10.15 10.44 4.88
N ASP A 366 10.36 11.75 4.71
CA ASP A 366 11.14 12.63 5.60
C ASP A 366 12.64 12.29 5.68
N VAL A 367 13.25 11.72 4.63
CA VAL A 367 14.72 11.56 4.56
C VAL A 367 15.36 12.89 4.19
N ASP A 368 16.41 13.30 4.91
CA ASP A 368 17.10 14.56 4.63
C ASP A 368 17.88 14.45 3.30
N TYR A 369 17.84 15.50 2.49
CA TYR A 369 18.59 15.57 1.24
C TYR A 369 20.10 15.45 1.45
N GLU A 370 20.61 15.83 2.62
CA GLU A 370 22.04 15.66 2.96
C GLU A 370 22.44 14.18 3.09
N GLN A 371 21.48 13.27 3.30
CA GLN A 371 21.70 11.82 3.32
C GLN A 371 21.53 11.17 1.93
N LEU A 372 21.09 11.94 0.92
CA LEU A 372 20.88 11.46 -0.45
C LEU A 372 22.12 11.76 -1.31
N TYR A 373 22.88 10.72 -1.62
CA TYR A 373 24.10 10.81 -2.41
C TYR A 373 23.85 10.44 -3.86
N GLU A 374 24.34 11.26 -4.78
CA GLU A 374 24.35 10.92 -6.19
C GLU A 374 25.48 9.94 -6.52
N MET A 375 25.29 9.18 -7.61
CA MET A 375 26.23 8.17 -8.08
C MET A 375 27.68 8.69 -8.19
N ASP A 376 27.89 9.88 -8.76
CA ASP A 376 29.23 10.41 -9.03
C ASP A 376 30.03 10.72 -7.75
N ASP A 377 29.33 11.04 -6.65
CA ASP A 377 29.95 11.39 -5.37
C ASP A 377 30.38 10.16 -4.56
N VAL A 378 29.66 9.04 -4.71
CA VAL A 378 29.79 7.88 -3.82
C VAL A 378 30.32 6.61 -4.50
N ASN A 379 30.43 6.59 -5.84
CA ASN A 379 30.75 5.37 -6.59
C ASN A 379 32.10 4.73 -6.23
N ASP A 380 33.06 5.54 -5.79
CA ASP A 380 34.38 5.08 -5.35
C ASP A 380 34.35 4.50 -3.92
N GLU A 381 33.37 4.89 -3.10
CA GLU A 381 33.21 4.45 -1.72
C GLU A 381 32.59 3.04 -1.58
N PHE A 382 31.97 2.49 -2.64
CA PHE A 382 31.35 1.15 -2.59
C PHE A 382 32.32 0.03 -2.17
N ARG A 383 33.63 0.19 -2.40
CA ARG A 383 34.67 -0.77 -1.95
C ARG A 383 34.81 -0.83 -0.43
N GLU A 384 34.45 0.25 0.25
CA GLU A 384 34.49 0.38 1.71
C GLU A 384 33.14 0.06 2.34
N CYS A 385 32.10 -0.17 1.53
CA CYS A 385 30.75 -0.51 1.99
C CYS A 385 30.71 -1.96 2.51
N ASP A 386 30.27 -2.12 3.76
CA ASP A 386 30.17 -3.42 4.41
C ASP A 386 28.94 -4.20 3.93
N ALA A 387 27.82 -3.52 3.74
CA ALA A 387 26.60 -4.11 3.18
C ALA A 387 25.82 -3.11 2.33
N CYS A 388 25.40 -3.52 1.14
CA CYS A 388 24.55 -2.74 0.26
C CYS A 388 23.15 -3.34 0.21
N VAL A 389 22.14 -2.62 0.69
CA VAL A 389 20.73 -3.01 0.61
C VAL A 389 20.13 -2.42 -0.67
N VAL A 390 19.81 -3.29 -1.62
CA VAL A 390 19.20 -2.95 -2.90
C VAL A 390 17.69 -3.13 -2.78
N VAL A 391 16.92 -2.06 -2.98
CA VAL A 391 15.46 -2.09 -2.83
C VAL A 391 14.78 -1.83 -4.16
N GLY A 392 14.36 -2.90 -4.84
CA GLY A 392 13.64 -2.80 -6.10
C GLY A 392 14.43 -2.19 -7.26
N ALA A 393 15.77 -2.32 -7.27
CA ALA A 393 16.64 -1.85 -8.33
C ALA A 393 17.29 -3.01 -9.09
N ASN A 394 17.43 -2.87 -10.41
CA ASN A 394 18.00 -3.92 -11.27
C ASN A 394 18.98 -3.35 -12.32
N ASP A 395 18.50 -2.64 -13.34
CA ASP A 395 19.37 -2.18 -14.45
C ASP A 395 20.46 -1.19 -14.00
N VAL A 396 20.16 -0.30 -13.06
CA VAL A 396 21.06 0.77 -12.57
C VAL A 396 22.29 0.29 -11.80
N LEU A 397 22.34 -1.00 -11.48
CA LEU A 397 23.44 -1.65 -10.77
C LEU A 397 24.00 -2.85 -11.55
N ASN A 398 23.49 -3.12 -12.76
CA ASN A 398 23.81 -4.31 -13.53
C ASN A 398 25.23 -4.21 -14.15
N PRO A 399 26.21 -5.04 -13.71
CA PRO A 399 27.59 -4.98 -14.20
C PRO A 399 27.75 -5.24 -15.70
N ALA A 400 26.76 -5.88 -16.35
CA ALA A 400 26.74 -6.09 -17.79
C ALA A 400 26.86 -4.77 -18.57
N ALA A 401 26.49 -3.63 -17.97
CA ALA A 401 26.71 -2.31 -18.54
C ALA A 401 28.20 -1.98 -18.78
N ARG A 402 29.14 -2.57 -18.02
CA ARG A 402 30.60 -2.32 -18.20
C ARG A 402 31.27 -3.36 -19.09
N GLU A 403 30.77 -4.59 -19.11
CA GLU A 403 31.49 -5.76 -19.65
C GLU A 403 30.85 -6.37 -20.89
N ALA A 404 29.52 -6.24 -21.06
CA ALA A 404 28.77 -6.95 -22.09
C ALA A 404 28.51 -6.07 -23.33
N GLU A 405 29.50 -6.01 -24.22
CA GLU A 405 29.40 -5.30 -25.51
C GLU A 405 28.21 -5.79 -26.34
N GLY A 406 27.40 -4.85 -26.84
CA GLY A 406 26.21 -5.13 -27.64
C GLY A 406 24.91 -5.30 -26.85
N THR A 407 24.95 -5.23 -25.51
CA THR A 407 23.73 -5.14 -24.70
C THR A 407 23.13 -3.72 -24.73
N PRO A 408 21.79 -3.58 -24.56
CA PRO A 408 21.09 -2.30 -24.39
C PRO A 408 21.73 -1.32 -23.41
N ILE A 409 22.36 -1.85 -22.36
CA ILE A 409 22.90 -1.09 -21.23
C ILE A 409 24.42 -0.90 -21.32
N TYR A 410 25.09 -1.42 -22.36
CA TYR A 410 26.54 -1.28 -22.48
C TYR A 410 26.95 0.19 -22.52
N GLY A 411 27.91 0.55 -21.67
CA GLY A 411 28.43 1.90 -21.43
C GLY A 411 27.56 2.77 -20.50
N MET A 412 26.40 2.28 -20.02
CA MET A 412 25.61 2.97 -19.01
C MET A 412 26.44 3.14 -17.73
N PRO A 413 26.59 4.36 -17.19
CA PRO A 413 27.07 4.53 -15.82
C PRO A 413 26.16 3.72 -14.89
N ILE A 414 26.76 2.97 -13.97
CA ILE A 414 26.02 2.18 -12.99
C ILE A 414 26.56 2.46 -11.60
N LEU A 415 25.74 2.18 -10.59
CA LEU A 415 26.20 2.10 -9.22
C LEU A 415 27.13 0.88 -9.07
N ASN A 416 28.30 1.09 -8.47
CA ASN A 416 29.30 0.04 -8.26
C ASN A 416 28.93 -0.93 -7.13
N VAL A 417 27.66 -1.33 -7.04
CA VAL A 417 27.11 -2.25 -6.02
C VAL A 417 27.89 -3.56 -5.99
N ASP A 418 28.36 -4.01 -7.16
CA ASP A 418 29.20 -5.19 -7.33
C ASP A 418 30.49 -5.18 -6.51
N LYS A 419 31.00 -4.00 -6.14
CA LYS A 419 32.21 -3.81 -5.34
C LYS A 419 31.97 -3.85 -3.83
N SER A 420 30.71 -3.92 -3.38
CA SER A 420 30.36 -4.02 -1.96
C SER A 420 30.77 -5.40 -1.39
N LYS A 421 31.07 -5.46 -0.09
CA LYS A 421 31.43 -6.73 0.57
C LYS A 421 30.23 -7.69 0.60
N HIS A 422 29.05 -7.18 0.95
CA HIS A 422 27.78 -7.92 0.92
C HIS A 422 26.71 -7.13 0.18
N ILE A 423 25.84 -7.81 -0.56
CA ILE A 423 24.71 -7.24 -1.29
C ILE A 423 23.44 -7.97 -0.86
N ILE A 424 22.43 -7.22 -0.43
CA ILE A 424 21.13 -7.74 0.00
C ILE A 424 20.09 -7.21 -0.96
N PHE A 425 19.46 -8.07 -1.74
CA PHE A 425 18.40 -7.69 -2.67
C PHE A 425 17.03 -7.87 -2.03
N CYS A 426 16.25 -6.80 -1.99
CA CYS A 426 14.81 -6.76 -1.69
C CYS A 426 14.06 -6.49 -3.01
N ASN A 427 14.04 -7.48 -3.89
CA ASN A 427 13.46 -7.40 -5.24
C ASN A 427 12.39 -8.48 -5.40
N TYR A 428 11.37 -8.23 -6.22
CA TYR A 428 10.28 -9.19 -6.42
C TYR A 428 10.75 -10.55 -6.95
N ASP A 429 11.61 -10.53 -7.97
CA ASP A 429 12.17 -11.72 -8.61
C ASP A 429 13.60 -11.47 -9.10
N THR A 430 14.16 -12.46 -9.80
CA THR A 430 15.47 -12.36 -10.49
C THR A 430 15.34 -12.07 -11.98
N SER A 431 14.12 -11.74 -12.45
CA SER A 431 13.85 -11.46 -13.85
C SER A 431 14.64 -10.24 -14.32
N ALA A 432 14.89 -10.18 -15.62
CA ALA A 432 15.53 -9.02 -16.21
C ALA A 432 14.73 -7.74 -15.91
N GLY A 433 15.46 -6.64 -15.70
CA GLY A 433 14.87 -5.33 -15.45
C GLY A 433 14.19 -4.75 -16.69
N TYR A 434 14.03 -3.43 -16.71
CA TYR A 434 13.40 -2.77 -17.84
C TYR A 434 14.15 -3.02 -19.16
N ALA A 435 15.48 -3.06 -19.12
CA ALA A 435 16.32 -3.25 -20.29
C ALA A 435 16.24 -4.66 -20.90
N GLY A 436 15.63 -5.63 -20.21
CA GLY A 436 15.55 -7.02 -20.66
C GLY A 436 16.92 -7.72 -20.71
N VAL A 437 17.87 -7.25 -19.90
CA VAL A 437 19.21 -7.84 -19.74
C VAL A 437 19.29 -8.51 -18.37
N ASP A 438 19.69 -9.78 -18.36
CA ASP A 438 19.90 -10.52 -17.11
C ASP A 438 20.99 -9.85 -16.26
N ASN A 439 20.82 -9.90 -14.94
CA ASN A 439 21.75 -9.27 -14.01
C ASN A 439 22.71 -10.32 -13.40
N PRO A 440 24.02 -10.29 -13.74
CA PRO A 440 25.00 -11.23 -13.21
C PRO A 440 25.12 -11.23 -11.68
N LEU A 441 24.63 -10.19 -10.99
CA LEU A 441 24.69 -10.14 -9.53
C LEU A 441 23.76 -11.16 -8.85
N TYR A 442 22.69 -11.60 -9.51
CA TYR A 442 21.81 -12.63 -8.95
C TYR A 442 22.43 -14.03 -8.96
N SER A 443 23.38 -14.28 -9.85
CA SER A 443 24.08 -15.57 -9.97
C SER A 443 25.42 -15.61 -9.25
N ARG A 444 25.78 -14.56 -8.50
CA ARG A 444 27.01 -14.49 -7.71
C ARG A 444 26.90 -15.42 -6.49
N GLU A 445 27.86 -16.33 -6.36
CA GLU A 445 27.84 -17.39 -5.34
C GLU A 445 28.15 -16.87 -3.91
N GLU A 446 28.97 -15.82 -3.80
CA GLU A 446 29.44 -15.28 -2.52
C GLU A 446 29.03 -13.82 -2.29
N GLY A 447 28.64 -13.51 -1.05
CA GLY A 447 28.37 -12.14 -0.63
C GLY A 447 27.04 -11.56 -1.14
N VAL A 448 26.10 -12.42 -1.57
CA VAL A 448 24.77 -12.00 -2.03
C VAL A 448 23.66 -12.72 -1.26
N SER A 449 22.71 -11.95 -0.73
CA SER A 449 21.48 -12.44 -0.12
C SER A 449 20.28 -11.98 -0.96
N LEU A 450 19.43 -12.92 -1.38
CA LEU A 450 18.24 -12.64 -2.17
C LEU A 450 17.00 -12.78 -1.28
N LEU A 451 16.38 -11.64 -0.93
CA LEU A 451 15.09 -11.57 -0.28
C LEU A 451 14.06 -11.27 -1.37
N LEU A 452 13.54 -12.35 -1.96
CA LEU A 452 12.57 -12.25 -3.05
C LEU A 452 11.15 -12.05 -2.53
N GLY A 453 10.35 -11.25 -3.23
CA GLY A 453 8.97 -10.91 -2.84
C GLY A 453 8.72 -9.41 -2.88
N ASP A 454 7.54 -8.97 -2.43
CA ASP A 454 7.24 -7.54 -2.38
C ASP A 454 8.29 -6.78 -1.53
N ALA A 455 8.70 -5.60 -2.02
CA ALA A 455 9.79 -4.87 -1.39
C ALA A 455 9.41 -4.37 0.02
N ALA A 456 8.13 -4.11 0.29
CA ALA A 456 7.67 -3.73 1.62
C ALA A 456 7.76 -4.91 2.60
N GLU A 457 7.28 -6.08 2.20
CA GLU A 457 7.32 -7.29 3.03
C GLU A 457 8.76 -7.72 3.35
N THR A 458 9.62 -7.76 2.32
CA THR A 458 11.03 -8.16 2.49
C THR A 458 11.80 -7.16 3.36
N LEU A 459 11.51 -5.86 3.27
CA LEU A 459 12.07 -4.86 4.18
C LEU A 459 11.54 -4.95 5.61
N GLN A 460 10.26 -5.28 5.81
CA GLN A 460 9.70 -5.51 7.14
C GLN A 460 10.35 -6.70 7.83
N ASN A 461 10.55 -7.80 7.10
CA ASN A 461 11.25 -8.98 7.60
C ASN A 461 12.71 -8.65 7.96
N LEU A 462 13.39 -7.91 7.08
CA LEU A 462 14.76 -7.47 7.34
C LEU A 462 14.86 -6.55 8.56
N LEU A 463 13.89 -5.64 8.73
CA LEU A 463 13.75 -4.78 9.91
C LEU A 463 13.54 -5.58 11.19
N HIS A 464 12.71 -6.62 11.14
CA HIS A 464 12.50 -7.53 12.26
C HIS A 464 13.81 -8.26 12.61
N ASP A 465 14.48 -8.82 11.61
CA ASP A 465 15.75 -9.54 11.80
C ASP A 465 16.85 -8.64 12.35
N VAL A 466 16.93 -7.37 11.94
CA VAL A 466 17.89 -6.39 12.47
C VAL A 466 17.56 -6.00 13.94
N LYS A 467 16.33 -6.25 14.41
CA LYS A 467 15.94 -5.99 15.81
C LYS A 467 16.08 -7.21 16.73
N SER A 468 15.90 -8.43 16.21
CA SER A 468 15.61 -9.63 17.03
C SER A 468 16.79 -10.43 17.62
N ILE A 469 18.07 -10.06 17.40
CA ILE A 469 19.25 -10.92 17.79
C ILE A 469 20.06 -10.31 18.96
N LYS A 470 19.47 -9.44 19.78
CA LYS A 470 20.03 -9.12 21.11
C LYS A 470 19.47 -10.05 22.22
N ALA A 471 18.55 -10.96 21.90
CA ALA A 471 17.88 -11.81 22.89
C ALA A 471 18.59 -13.16 23.17
N GLU A 472 19.58 -13.56 22.38
CA GLU A 472 20.29 -14.85 22.55
C GLU A 472 21.70 -14.68 23.12
N GLU A 473 21.85 -14.05 24.28
CA GLU A 473 23.00 -14.30 25.17
C GLU A 473 22.70 -13.76 26.58
N LYS A 474 21.98 -14.55 27.37
CA LYS A 474 22.02 -14.70 28.84
C LYS A 474 20.68 -15.27 29.35
N SER A 475 20.44 -16.56 29.13
CA SER A 475 19.66 -17.33 30.10
C SER A 475 20.59 -17.74 31.24
N SER A 476 20.85 -16.79 32.14
CA SER A 476 21.37 -17.11 33.46
C SER A 476 20.31 -16.73 34.48
N SER A 477 19.69 -17.78 35.01
CA SER A 477 18.91 -17.80 36.24
C SER A 477 19.35 -16.75 37.26
N ASN A 478 18.42 -15.89 37.67
CA ASN A 478 18.31 -15.45 39.06
C ASN A 478 16.83 -15.29 39.39
N VAL A 479 16.37 -16.14 40.30
CA VAL A 479 15.05 -16.05 40.94
C VAL A 479 15.18 -14.97 42.01
N GLU A 480 14.57 -13.81 41.79
CA GLU A 480 14.28 -12.84 42.85
C GLU A 480 12.98 -12.08 42.49
N HIS A 481 12.02 -12.14 43.41
CA HIS A 481 10.66 -11.57 43.44
C HIS A 481 10.03 -11.08 42.12
N SER A 482 8.95 -11.74 41.66
CA SER A 482 8.20 -11.27 40.49
C SER A 482 7.79 -9.80 40.68
N ALA A 483 8.03 -8.97 39.66
CA ALA A 483 7.74 -7.54 39.71
C ALA A 483 6.29 -7.24 40.10
N GLY A 484 5.34 -8.12 39.73
CA GLY A 484 3.94 -8.06 40.16
C GLY A 484 3.73 -8.26 41.66
N ALA A 485 4.53 -9.09 42.34
CA ALA A 485 4.45 -9.27 43.80
C ALA A 485 4.90 -8.02 44.57
N VAL A 486 5.90 -7.29 44.05
CA VAL A 486 6.37 -6.02 44.62
C VAL A 486 5.27 -4.95 44.54
N LEU A 487 4.61 -4.84 43.37
CA LEU A 487 3.54 -3.86 43.17
C LEU A 487 2.31 -4.13 44.04
N LYS A 488 1.94 -5.40 44.25
CA LYS A 488 0.79 -5.78 45.08
C LYS A 488 0.98 -5.43 46.57
N GLY A 489 2.23 -5.34 47.04
CA GLY A 489 2.56 -4.98 48.42
C GLY A 489 2.83 -3.49 48.64
N ALA A 490 2.91 -2.70 47.57
CA ALA A 490 3.22 -1.28 47.62
C ALA A 490 2.00 -0.46 48.07
N LYS A 491 2.21 0.61 48.85
CA LYS A 491 1.16 1.58 49.18
C LYS A 491 1.27 2.85 48.36
N LYS A 492 2.48 3.22 47.94
CA LYS A 492 2.75 4.40 47.11
C LYS A 492 3.63 4.02 45.92
N VAL A 493 3.09 4.15 44.71
CA VAL A 493 3.74 3.77 43.45
C VAL A 493 3.90 4.97 42.54
N PHE A 494 5.10 5.19 42.03
CA PHE A 494 5.35 6.23 41.02
C PHE A 494 5.51 5.61 39.65
N ILE A 495 4.87 6.19 38.64
CA ILE A 495 5.02 5.77 37.24
C ILE A 495 5.75 6.87 36.49
N VAL A 496 6.91 6.53 35.94
CA VAL A 496 7.77 7.45 35.19
C VAL A 496 7.72 7.08 33.71
N PRO A 497 6.89 7.77 32.90
CA PRO A 497 6.84 7.53 31.46
C PRO A 497 8.04 8.16 30.75
N GLY A 498 8.47 7.52 29.67
CA GLY A 498 9.53 7.97 28.80
C GLY A 498 9.27 7.70 27.34
N TYR A 499 10.27 7.97 26.52
CA TYR A 499 10.11 7.90 25.07
C TYR A 499 9.83 6.48 24.55
N GLY A 500 10.28 5.43 25.26
CA GLY A 500 9.93 4.05 24.93
C GLY A 500 8.43 3.75 25.06
N MET A 501 7.71 4.39 26.01
CA MET A 501 6.25 4.31 26.10
C MET A 501 5.59 4.84 24.83
N ALA A 502 6.08 5.98 24.31
CA ALA A 502 5.56 6.61 23.10
C ALA A 502 5.81 5.78 21.83
N LEU A 503 6.97 5.12 21.75
CA LEU A 503 7.30 4.22 20.64
C LEU A 503 6.37 2.99 20.60
N ALA A 504 6.08 2.43 21.77
CA ALA A 504 5.20 1.28 21.93
C ALA A 504 3.69 1.64 21.92
N GLN A 505 3.35 2.94 21.87
CA GLN A 505 1.98 3.42 22.03
C GLN A 505 1.31 2.88 23.32
N ALA A 506 2.09 2.76 24.40
CA ALA A 506 1.71 2.08 25.63
C ALA A 506 1.03 2.98 26.68
N GLN A 507 0.67 4.22 26.35
CA GLN A 507 0.06 5.18 27.27
C GLN A 507 -1.24 4.66 27.92
N HIS A 508 -2.06 3.91 27.17
CA HIS A 508 -3.29 3.31 27.69
C HIS A 508 -3.01 2.16 28.66
N LEU A 509 -1.95 1.38 28.43
CA LEU A 509 -1.52 0.31 29.34
C LEU A 509 -0.91 0.87 30.63
N VAL A 510 -0.20 1.99 30.54
CA VAL A 510 0.28 2.74 31.71
C VAL A 510 -0.89 3.19 32.58
N LYS A 511 -1.93 3.75 31.96
CA LYS A 511 -3.17 4.14 32.65
C LYS A 511 -3.87 2.92 33.27
N GLN A 512 -4.00 1.82 32.52
CA GLN A 512 -4.60 0.58 33.00
C GLN A 512 -3.85 -0.01 34.22
N LEU A 513 -2.52 0.08 34.24
CA LEU A 513 -1.70 -0.34 35.38
C LEU A 513 -1.96 0.54 36.60
N ALA A 514 -1.96 1.85 36.44
CA ALA A 514 -2.28 2.79 37.51
C ALA A 514 -3.68 2.51 38.09
N ASP A 515 -4.71 2.45 37.23
CA ASP A 515 -6.10 2.17 37.64
C ASP A 515 -6.20 0.85 38.40
N THR A 516 -5.47 -0.19 37.95
CA THR A 516 -5.45 -1.50 38.62
C THR A 516 -4.84 -1.40 40.02
N LEU A 517 -3.77 -0.63 40.20
CA LEU A 517 -3.11 -0.43 41.49
C LEU A 517 -3.94 0.46 42.44
N GLU A 518 -4.57 1.51 41.91
CA GLU A 518 -5.48 2.39 42.66
C GLU A 518 -6.73 1.66 43.13
N LYS A 519 -7.33 0.80 42.29
CA LYS A 519 -8.42 -0.11 42.70
C LYS A 519 -8.02 -1.05 43.83
N GLN A 520 -6.73 -1.36 43.97
CA GLN A 520 -6.19 -2.17 45.07
C GLN A 520 -5.85 -1.33 46.32
N GLY A 521 -6.11 -0.02 46.30
CA GLY A 521 -5.87 0.91 47.40
C GLY A 521 -4.45 1.49 47.44
N THR A 522 -3.71 1.42 46.34
CA THR A 522 -2.36 2.01 46.19
C THR A 522 -2.49 3.47 45.75
N GLU A 523 -1.74 4.38 46.37
CA GLU A 523 -1.57 5.75 45.85
C GLU A 523 -0.64 5.71 44.63
N VAL A 524 -1.12 6.11 43.45
CA VAL A 524 -0.31 6.18 42.23
C VAL A 524 -0.07 7.63 41.84
N LYS A 525 1.16 7.97 41.46
CA LYS A 525 1.50 9.28 40.87
C LYS A 525 2.20 9.11 39.53
N TYR A 526 1.74 9.83 38.50
CA TYR A 526 2.45 9.93 37.23
C TYR A 526 3.51 11.02 37.35
N VAL A 527 4.78 10.63 37.30
CA VAL A 527 5.89 11.54 37.54
C VAL A 527 6.59 11.85 36.23
N ILE A 528 6.46 13.08 35.78
CA ILE A 528 6.90 13.52 34.46
C ILE A 528 8.18 14.31 34.57
N HIS A 529 9.16 13.94 33.73
CA HIS A 529 10.30 14.80 33.48
C HIS A 529 9.98 15.76 32.33
N PRO A 530 10.25 17.07 32.44
CA PRO A 530 9.87 18.07 31.42
C PRO A 530 10.55 17.88 30.05
N VAL A 531 11.53 16.98 29.94
CA VAL A 531 12.26 16.66 28.69
C VAL A 531 12.10 15.19 28.28
N ALA A 532 11.22 14.43 28.95
CA ALA A 532 10.91 13.09 28.54
C ALA A 532 10.13 13.11 27.21
N GLY A 533 10.68 12.47 26.17
CA GLY A 533 10.08 12.41 24.84
C GLY A 533 10.85 13.21 23.78
N ARG A 534 10.20 13.48 22.64
CA ARG A 534 10.81 14.23 21.51
C ARG A 534 10.67 15.75 21.64
N MET A 535 9.80 16.22 22.53
CA MET A 535 9.55 17.64 22.81
C MET A 535 9.08 17.82 24.26
N PRO A 536 9.28 18.99 24.88
CA PRO A 536 8.74 19.27 26.21
C PRO A 536 7.22 19.11 26.24
N GLY A 537 6.70 18.50 27.31
CA GLY A 537 5.27 18.20 27.48
C GLY A 537 4.76 16.99 26.68
N HIS A 538 5.64 16.27 25.95
CA HIS A 538 5.23 15.13 25.13
C HIS A 538 4.56 14.01 25.95
N MET A 539 5.06 13.70 27.15
CA MET A 539 4.42 12.70 28.02
C MET A 539 3.07 13.18 28.56
N ASN A 540 2.92 14.48 28.84
CA ASN A 540 1.67 15.05 29.32
C ASN A 540 0.57 14.90 28.25
N VAL A 541 0.90 15.13 26.98
CA VAL A 541 -0.05 14.95 25.86
C VAL A 541 -0.44 13.48 25.70
N LEU A 542 0.51 12.55 25.76
CA LEU A 542 0.22 11.12 25.60
C LEU A 542 -0.58 10.55 26.78
N LEU A 543 -0.28 10.97 28.00
CA LEU A 543 -1.09 10.56 29.15
C LEU A 543 -2.46 11.22 29.15
N ALA A 544 -2.58 12.47 28.69
CA ALA A 544 -3.88 13.11 28.47
C ALA A 544 -4.69 12.40 27.36
N GLU A 545 -4.04 11.87 26.32
CA GLU A 545 -4.67 11.01 25.30
C GLU A 545 -5.16 9.68 25.89
N ALA A 546 -4.50 9.19 26.94
CA ALA A 546 -4.95 8.06 27.75
C ALA A 546 -5.92 8.46 28.88
N ASP A 547 -6.52 9.65 28.83
CA ASP A 547 -7.46 10.20 29.81
C ASP A 547 -6.89 10.29 31.25
N VAL A 548 -5.60 10.58 31.40
CA VAL A 548 -5.00 10.95 32.69
C VAL A 548 -5.15 12.46 32.88
N ASP A 549 -5.83 12.87 33.95
CA ASP A 549 -6.02 14.28 34.25
C ASP A 549 -4.67 14.97 34.50
N TYR A 550 -4.53 16.21 34.04
CA TYR A 550 -3.33 17.02 34.29
C TYR A 550 -3.03 17.21 35.78
N GLU A 551 -4.04 17.16 36.65
CA GLU A 551 -3.87 17.23 38.11
C GLU A 551 -3.18 15.98 38.70
N GLN A 552 -3.16 14.87 37.97
CA GLN A 552 -2.49 13.63 38.34
C GLN A 552 -1.05 13.55 37.79
N LEU A 553 -0.64 14.52 36.96
CA LEU A 553 0.70 14.63 36.41
C LEU A 553 1.56 15.51 37.31
N TYR A 554 2.54 14.90 37.97
CA TYR A 554 3.47 15.60 38.85
C TYR A 554 4.77 15.88 38.12
N GLU A 555 5.10 17.16 37.98
CA GLU A 555 6.38 17.58 37.41
C GLU A 555 7.52 17.30 38.39
N MET A 556 8.72 17.11 37.84
CA MET A 556 9.93 16.75 38.58
C MET A 556 10.19 17.63 39.83
N ASP A 557 9.99 18.95 39.74
CA ASP A 557 10.29 19.89 40.84
C ASP A 557 9.38 19.69 42.06
N ASP A 558 8.16 19.18 41.86
CA ASP A 558 7.16 19.01 42.92
C ASP A 558 7.30 17.68 43.67
N VAL A 559 7.85 16.65 43.02
CA VAL A 559 7.81 15.26 43.50
C VAL A 559 9.19 14.63 43.75
N ASN A 560 10.29 15.30 43.35
CA ASN A 560 11.63 14.72 43.44
C ASN A 560 12.08 14.36 44.87
N ASP A 561 11.59 15.08 45.88
CA ASP A 561 11.86 14.80 47.29
C ASP A 561 11.03 13.63 47.84
N GLU A 562 9.91 13.29 47.19
CA GLU A 562 8.99 12.23 47.60
C GLU A 562 9.45 10.81 47.16
N PHE A 563 10.42 10.68 46.25
CA PHE A 563 10.90 9.37 45.78
C PHE A 563 11.42 8.47 46.91
N ARG A 564 11.87 9.03 48.05
CA ARG A 564 12.29 8.26 49.24
C ARG A 564 11.13 7.54 49.93
N GLU A 565 9.91 8.04 49.76
CA GLU A 565 8.68 7.49 50.33
C GLU A 565 7.97 6.53 49.35
N CYS A 566 8.43 6.49 48.09
CA CYS A 566 7.92 5.62 47.03
C CYS A 566 8.31 4.16 47.30
N ASP A 567 7.30 3.29 47.43
CA ASP A 567 7.48 1.86 47.69
C ASP A 567 7.95 1.11 46.43
N ALA A 568 7.43 1.48 45.26
CA ALA A 568 7.88 0.97 43.97
C ALA A 568 7.75 2.03 42.87
N CYS A 569 8.79 2.20 42.05
CA CYS A 569 8.77 3.08 40.89
C CYS A 569 8.75 2.25 39.61
N VAL A 570 7.69 2.38 38.81
CA VAL A 570 7.59 1.75 37.48
C VAL A 570 8.10 2.73 36.44
N VAL A 571 9.19 2.38 35.78
CA VAL A 571 9.82 3.16 34.73
C VAL A 571 9.40 2.59 33.38
N VAL A 572 8.75 3.40 32.54
CA VAL A 572 8.20 2.94 31.26
C VAL A 572 8.90 3.63 30.11
N GLY A 573 9.92 2.99 29.55
CA GLY A 573 10.66 3.52 28.41
C GLY A 573 11.46 4.80 28.70
N ALA A 574 11.84 5.05 29.96
CA ALA A 574 12.66 6.20 30.36
C ALA A 574 14.08 5.76 30.77
N ASN A 575 15.09 6.51 30.36
CA ASN A 575 16.50 6.18 30.65
C ASN A 575 17.30 7.42 31.09
N ASP A 576 17.59 8.36 30.18
CA ASP A 576 18.48 9.50 30.49
C ASP A 576 17.92 10.42 31.58
N VAL A 577 16.61 10.64 31.59
CA VAL A 577 15.89 11.53 32.52
C VAL A 577 15.90 11.06 33.98
N LEU A 578 16.36 9.84 34.24
CA LEU A 578 16.47 9.25 35.57
C LEU A 578 17.89 8.71 35.85
N ASN A 579 18.84 8.93 34.93
CA ASN A 579 20.17 8.35 35.00
C ASN A 579 21.04 9.10 36.05
N PRO A 580 21.42 8.45 37.17
CA PRO A 580 22.21 9.10 38.23
C PRO A 580 23.57 9.64 37.78
N ALA A 581 24.11 9.12 36.66
CA ALA A 581 25.35 9.62 36.07
C ALA A 581 25.30 11.12 35.76
N ALA A 582 24.10 11.71 35.56
CA ALA A 582 23.92 13.15 35.41
C ALA A 582 24.43 13.97 36.62
N ARG A 583 24.49 13.39 37.83
CA ARG A 583 25.01 14.06 39.04
C ARG A 583 26.47 13.79 39.32
N GLU A 584 26.97 12.62 38.91
CA GLU A 584 28.23 12.07 39.40
C GLU A 584 29.31 11.95 38.33
N ALA A 585 28.94 11.84 37.05
CA ALA A 585 29.86 11.58 35.94
C ALA A 585 30.24 12.87 35.20
N GLU A 586 31.22 13.61 35.74
CA GLU A 586 31.79 14.80 35.11
C GLU A 586 32.27 14.52 33.68
N GLY A 587 31.83 15.34 32.71
CA GLY A 587 32.22 15.24 31.30
C GLY A 587 31.28 14.42 30.41
N THR A 588 30.21 13.84 30.96
CA THR A 588 29.16 13.20 30.16
C THR A 588 28.15 14.23 29.61
N PRO A 589 27.46 13.96 28.47
CA PRO A 589 26.46 14.88 27.91
C PRO A 589 25.28 15.21 28.84
N ILE A 590 25.03 14.37 29.85
CA ILE A 590 23.97 14.55 30.85
C ILE A 590 24.48 15.16 32.16
N TYR A 591 25.78 15.42 32.31
CA TYR A 591 26.32 15.99 33.54
C TYR A 591 25.74 17.39 33.82
N GLY A 592 25.10 17.54 34.98
CA GLY A 592 24.40 18.77 35.38
C GLY A 592 22.96 18.86 34.86
N MET A 593 22.47 17.86 34.12
CA MET A 593 21.06 17.76 33.75
C MET A 593 20.24 17.45 35.01
N PRO A 594 19.16 18.19 35.29
CA PRO A 594 18.17 17.76 36.28
C PRO A 594 17.64 16.38 35.90
N ILE A 595 17.44 15.50 36.89
CA ILE A 595 16.91 14.15 36.68
C ILE A 595 15.87 13.84 37.74
N LEU A 596 15.01 12.87 37.45
CA LEU A 596 14.14 12.26 38.43
C LEU A 596 14.95 11.39 39.41
N ASN A 597 14.71 11.56 40.71
CA ASN A 597 15.41 10.85 41.79
C ASN A 597 14.94 9.39 41.95
N VAL A 598 14.72 8.67 40.84
CA VAL A 598 14.26 7.27 40.82
C VAL A 598 15.21 6.35 41.60
N ASP A 599 16.50 6.69 41.65
CA ASP A 599 17.50 5.97 42.45
C ASP A 599 17.18 5.91 43.95
N LYS A 600 16.35 6.83 44.46
CA LYS A 600 15.93 6.91 45.86
C LYS A 600 14.70 6.07 46.20
N SER A 601 14.02 5.48 45.21
CA SER A 601 12.90 4.55 45.44
C SER A 601 13.34 3.27 46.13
N LYS A 602 12.43 2.67 46.91
CA LYS A 602 12.69 1.39 47.60
C LYS A 602 12.86 0.23 46.61
N HIS A 603 12.05 0.21 45.55
CA HIS A 603 12.17 -0.74 44.45
C HIS A 603 11.93 -0.04 43.10
N ILE A 604 12.62 -0.46 42.06
CA ILE A 604 12.50 0.09 40.70
C ILE A 604 12.16 -1.04 39.73
N ILE A 605 11.11 -0.86 38.93
CA ILE A 605 10.67 -1.83 37.92
C ILE A 605 10.85 -1.15 36.57
N PHE A 606 11.75 -1.66 35.74
CA PHE A 606 11.97 -1.14 34.40
C PHE A 606 11.16 -1.93 33.37
N CYS A 607 10.27 -1.25 32.66
CA CYS A 607 9.62 -1.70 31.44
C CYS A 607 10.30 -1.00 30.26
N ASN A 608 11.56 -1.36 30.00
CA ASN A 608 12.41 -0.74 28.99
C ASN A 608 12.82 -1.78 27.95
N TYR A 609 13.06 -1.36 26.71
CA TYR A 609 13.40 -2.28 25.63
C TYR A 609 14.65 -3.13 25.91
N ASP A 610 15.70 -2.50 26.42
CA ASP A 610 16.94 -3.14 26.82
C ASP A 610 17.64 -2.33 27.93
N THR A 611 18.84 -2.77 28.33
CA THR A 611 19.71 -2.07 29.29
C THR A 611 20.75 -1.17 28.60
N SER A 612 20.63 -0.93 27.29
CA SER A 612 21.56 -0.07 26.55
C SER A 612 21.47 1.37 27.06
N ALA A 613 22.54 2.14 26.80
CA ALA A 613 22.53 3.57 27.05
C ALA A 613 21.33 4.27 26.39
N GLY A 614 20.82 5.33 27.03
CA GLY A 614 19.76 6.16 26.48
C GLY A 614 20.23 6.99 25.28
N TYR A 615 19.41 7.96 24.88
CA TYR A 615 19.70 8.86 23.77
C TYR A 615 21.03 9.63 23.97
N ALA A 616 21.40 9.90 25.22
CA ALA A 616 22.65 10.59 25.53
C ALA A 616 23.91 9.70 25.42
N GLY A 617 23.77 8.40 25.17
CA GLY A 617 24.89 7.47 25.02
C GLY A 617 25.66 7.22 26.33
N VAL A 618 25.02 7.45 27.48
CA VAL A 618 25.58 7.21 28.81
C VAL A 618 24.90 6.01 29.44
N ASP A 619 25.69 5.03 29.87
CA ASP A 619 25.17 3.85 30.58
C ASP A 619 24.45 4.28 31.86
N ASN A 620 23.37 3.57 32.21
CA ASN A 620 22.59 3.87 33.38
C ASN A 620 22.97 2.94 34.54
N PRO A 621 23.61 3.45 35.62
CA PRO A 621 24.03 2.63 36.75
C PRO A 621 22.88 1.87 37.43
N LEU A 622 21.63 2.31 37.27
CA LEU A 622 20.47 1.67 37.86
C LEU A 622 20.19 0.28 37.29
N TYR A 623 20.59 -0.02 36.05
CA TYR A 623 20.43 -1.37 35.48
C TYR A 623 21.38 -2.39 36.10
N SER A 624 22.50 -1.93 36.65
CA SER A 624 23.51 -2.78 37.30
C SER A 624 23.36 -2.87 38.82
N ARG A 625 22.30 -2.30 39.39
CA ARG A 625 22.06 -2.31 40.82
C ARG A 625 21.59 -3.70 41.27
N GLU A 626 22.33 -4.29 42.22
CA GLU A 626 22.13 -5.69 42.64
C GLU A 626 20.84 -5.91 43.46
N GLU A 627 20.38 -4.90 44.24
CA GLU A 627 19.19 -5.01 45.09
C GLU A 627 18.13 -3.94 44.76
N GLY A 628 16.87 -4.34 44.77
CA GLY A 628 15.73 -3.42 44.61
C GLY A 628 15.44 -3.00 43.17
N VAL A 629 15.85 -3.79 42.17
CA VAL A 629 15.59 -3.53 40.75
C VAL A 629 15.05 -4.77 40.05
N SER A 630 13.97 -4.61 39.28
CA SER A 630 13.41 -5.62 38.39
C SER A 630 13.49 -5.12 36.95
N LEU A 631 14.07 -5.92 36.06
CA LEU A 631 14.22 -5.59 34.65
C LEU A 631 13.24 -6.41 33.80
N LEU A 632 12.18 -5.77 33.34
CA LEU A 632 11.25 -6.30 32.35
C LEU A 632 11.69 -5.74 30.99
N LEU A 633 12.55 -6.49 30.30
CA LEU A 633 13.11 -6.08 29.02
C LEU A 633 12.23 -6.52 27.87
N GLY A 634 12.05 -5.65 26.88
CA GLY A 634 11.20 -5.89 25.72
C GLY A 634 10.33 -4.68 25.37
N ASP A 635 9.44 -4.82 24.39
CA ASP A 635 8.53 -3.73 24.05
C ASP A 635 7.76 -3.25 25.28
N ALA A 636 7.63 -1.92 25.45
CA ALA A 636 7.03 -1.36 26.65
C ALA A 636 5.55 -1.77 26.80
N ALA A 637 4.83 -2.01 25.69
CA ALA A 637 3.46 -2.50 25.73
C ALA A 637 3.40 -3.96 26.22
N GLU A 638 4.26 -4.82 25.68
CA GLU A 638 4.33 -6.25 26.07
C GLU A 638 4.74 -6.41 27.54
N THR A 639 5.78 -5.71 27.97
CA THR A 639 6.28 -5.76 29.36
C THR A 639 5.26 -5.21 30.36
N LEU A 640 4.50 -4.17 30.00
CA LEU A 640 3.39 -3.68 30.81
C LEU A 640 2.20 -4.64 30.83
N GLN A 641 1.87 -5.30 29.72
CA GLN A 641 0.82 -6.33 29.67
C GLN A 641 1.16 -7.52 30.56
N ASN A 642 2.42 -7.99 30.54
CA ASN A 642 2.89 -9.05 31.42
C ASN A 642 2.85 -8.62 32.89
N LEU A 643 3.26 -7.38 33.20
CA LEU A 643 3.18 -6.83 34.55
C LEU A 643 1.72 -6.71 35.05
N LEU A 644 0.81 -6.27 34.18
CA LEU A 644 -0.63 -6.24 34.44
C LEU A 644 -1.19 -7.65 34.68
N HIS A 645 -0.80 -8.61 33.86
CA HIS A 645 -1.17 -10.01 34.03
C HIS A 645 -0.67 -10.55 35.37
N ASP A 646 0.56 -10.28 35.78
CA ASP A 646 1.13 -10.71 37.07
C ASP A 646 0.41 -10.06 38.26
N VAL A 647 0.07 -8.78 38.16
CA VAL A 647 -0.70 -8.06 39.20
C VAL A 647 -2.13 -8.61 39.31
N LYS A 648 -2.73 -9.09 38.20
CA LYS A 648 -4.08 -9.66 38.15
C LYS A 648 -4.15 -11.15 38.51
N SER A 649 -3.17 -11.95 38.09
CA SER A 649 -3.16 -13.42 38.16
C SER A 649 -2.89 -14.00 39.56
N ILE A 650 -2.22 -13.25 40.46
CA ILE A 650 -1.99 -13.66 41.85
C ILE A 650 -3.28 -13.56 42.71
N LYS A 651 -4.46 -13.42 42.09
CA LYS A 651 -5.77 -13.59 42.72
C LYS A 651 -6.47 -14.89 42.29
N ALA A 652 -5.97 -15.58 41.26
CA ALA A 652 -6.59 -16.77 40.68
C ALA A 652 -6.12 -18.10 41.31
N GLU A 653 -5.07 -18.10 42.13
CA GLU A 653 -4.56 -19.33 42.78
C GLU A 653 -5.33 -19.76 44.04
N GLU A 654 -6.34 -19.01 44.48
CA GLU A 654 -7.29 -19.45 45.51
C GLU A 654 -8.72 -19.54 44.95
N LYS A 655 -8.93 -20.45 44.00
CA LYS A 655 -10.19 -21.21 43.79
C LYS A 655 -10.08 -22.09 42.55
N SER A 656 -9.30 -23.17 42.65
CA SER A 656 -9.54 -24.34 41.80
C SER A 656 -10.66 -25.18 42.43
N SER A 657 -11.89 -25.02 41.96
CA SER A 657 -12.89 -26.10 42.00
C SER A 657 -14.14 -25.69 41.22
N SER A 658 -14.42 -26.47 40.16
CA SER A 658 -15.74 -26.79 39.59
C SER A 658 -16.68 -25.64 39.20
N ASN A 659 -17.10 -25.61 37.94
CA ASN A 659 -18.52 -25.80 37.62
C ASN A 659 -18.73 -26.21 36.15
N VAL A 660 -19.62 -27.17 35.98
CA VAL A 660 -20.20 -27.61 34.70
C VAL A 660 -21.41 -26.73 34.45
N GLU A 661 -21.41 -25.89 33.40
CA GLU A 661 -22.62 -25.22 32.89
C GLU A 661 -22.58 -25.18 31.36
N HIS A 662 -23.78 -25.25 30.77
CA HIS A 662 -24.15 -25.60 29.38
C HIS A 662 -23.22 -25.10 28.24
N SER A 663 -22.94 -25.96 27.24
CA SER A 663 -22.16 -25.55 26.06
C SER A 663 -22.85 -24.40 25.32
N ALA A 664 -22.09 -23.39 24.90
CA ALA A 664 -22.61 -22.20 24.22
C ALA A 664 -23.50 -22.55 23.00
N GLY A 665 -23.16 -23.61 22.27
CA GLY A 665 -23.99 -24.13 21.17
C GLY A 665 -25.35 -24.69 21.59
N ALA A 666 -25.48 -25.26 22.80
CA ALA A 666 -26.77 -25.73 23.32
C ALA A 666 -27.71 -24.56 23.66
N VAL A 667 -27.16 -23.43 24.11
CA VAL A 667 -27.94 -22.21 24.38
C VAL A 667 -28.49 -21.62 23.09
N LEU A 668 -27.66 -21.51 22.05
CA LEU A 668 -28.09 -20.98 20.74
C LEU A 668 -29.17 -21.83 20.08
N LYS A 669 -29.08 -23.15 20.18
CA LYS A 669 -30.08 -24.07 19.62
C LYS A 669 -31.47 -23.95 20.28
N GLY A 670 -31.52 -23.54 21.55
CA GLY A 670 -32.76 -23.32 22.29
C GLY A 670 -33.36 -21.91 22.14
N ALA A 671 -32.61 -20.98 21.55
CA ALA A 671 -32.98 -19.58 21.43
C ALA A 671 -33.94 -19.35 20.25
N LYS A 672 -35.00 -18.56 20.48
CA LYS A 672 -35.93 -18.14 19.41
C LYS A 672 -35.55 -16.80 18.81
N LYS A 673 -34.89 -15.93 19.58
CA LYS A 673 -34.42 -14.62 19.14
C LYS A 673 -32.96 -14.41 19.54
N VAL A 674 -32.08 -14.23 18.56
CA VAL A 674 -30.62 -14.11 18.74
C VAL A 674 -30.12 -12.80 18.15
N PHE A 675 -29.35 -12.04 18.92
CA PHE A 675 -28.70 -10.83 18.43
C PHE A 675 -27.21 -11.07 18.24
N ILE A 676 -26.66 -10.70 17.09
CA ILE A 676 -25.22 -10.77 16.82
C ILE A 676 -24.66 -9.36 16.82
N VAL A 677 -23.70 -9.11 17.71
CA VAL A 677 -23.06 -7.80 17.89
C VAL A 677 -21.62 -7.90 17.39
N PRO A 678 -21.33 -7.44 16.16
CA PRO A 678 -19.97 -7.42 15.63
C PRO A 678 -19.17 -6.25 16.23
N GLY A 679 -17.87 -6.48 16.39
CA GLY A 679 -16.92 -5.48 16.84
C GLY A 679 -15.58 -5.59 16.15
N TYR A 680 -14.63 -4.80 16.61
CA TYR A 680 -13.34 -4.68 15.94
C TYR A 680 -12.53 -5.98 15.91
N GLY A 681 -12.69 -6.87 16.90
CA GLY A 681 -12.07 -8.20 16.86
C GLY A 681 -12.55 -9.08 15.71
N MET A 682 -13.80 -8.94 15.25
CA MET A 682 -14.29 -9.60 14.03
C MET A 682 -13.50 -9.14 12.80
N ALA A 683 -13.23 -7.83 12.69
CA ALA A 683 -12.50 -7.24 11.58
C ALA A 683 -11.02 -7.66 11.55
N LEU A 684 -10.40 -7.77 12.72
CA LEU A 684 -9.02 -8.27 12.85
C LEU A 684 -8.89 -9.72 12.39
N ALA A 685 -9.86 -10.56 12.76
CA ALA A 685 -9.89 -11.98 12.41
C ALA A 685 -10.46 -12.26 11.00
N GLN A 686 -10.93 -11.24 10.28
CA GLN A 686 -11.65 -11.39 9.00
C GLN A 686 -12.84 -12.37 9.09
N ALA A 687 -13.55 -12.35 10.22
CA ALA A 687 -14.56 -13.36 10.58
C ALA A 687 -15.99 -13.02 10.11
N GLN A 688 -16.19 -11.97 9.30
CA GLN A 688 -17.51 -11.51 8.84
C GLN A 688 -18.32 -12.60 8.12
N HIS A 689 -17.67 -13.47 7.34
CA HIS A 689 -18.33 -14.59 6.66
C HIS A 689 -18.77 -15.68 7.65
N LEU A 690 -18.00 -15.93 8.72
CA LEU A 690 -18.38 -16.88 9.77
C LEU A 690 -19.56 -16.36 10.60
N VAL A 691 -19.61 -15.05 10.83
CA VAL A 691 -20.75 -14.38 11.46
C VAL A 691 -22.03 -14.60 10.65
N LYS A 692 -21.97 -14.42 9.33
CA LYS A 692 -23.11 -14.74 8.46
C LYS A 692 -23.45 -16.23 8.48
N GLN A 693 -22.46 -17.11 8.35
CA GLN A 693 -22.72 -18.56 8.39
C GLN A 693 -23.40 -19.00 9.70
N LEU A 694 -23.06 -18.37 10.83
CA LEU A 694 -23.72 -18.63 12.11
C LEU A 694 -25.17 -18.15 12.08
N ALA A 695 -25.42 -16.93 11.61
CA ALA A 695 -26.78 -16.41 11.46
C ALA A 695 -27.63 -17.30 10.55
N ASP A 696 -27.15 -17.62 9.35
CA ASP A 696 -27.85 -18.48 8.37
C ASP A 696 -28.16 -19.86 8.98
N THR A 697 -27.24 -20.41 9.78
CA THR A 697 -27.42 -21.70 10.45
C THR A 697 -28.53 -21.63 11.51
N LEU A 698 -28.63 -20.53 12.24
CA LEU A 698 -29.67 -20.31 13.26
C LEU A 698 -31.03 -20.00 12.62
N GLU A 699 -31.07 -19.17 11.58
CA GLU A 699 -32.28 -18.86 10.83
C GLU A 699 -32.87 -20.10 10.16
N LYS A 700 -32.03 -20.98 9.59
CA LYS A 700 -32.45 -22.31 9.08
C LYS A 700 -33.06 -23.21 10.16
N GLN A 701 -32.76 -22.97 11.44
CA GLN A 701 -33.36 -23.67 12.57
C GLN A 701 -34.64 -22.99 13.10
N GLY A 702 -35.07 -21.89 12.48
CA GLY A 702 -36.27 -21.14 12.84
C GLY A 702 -36.05 -20.09 13.93
N THR A 703 -34.79 -19.71 14.19
CA THR A 703 -34.43 -18.64 15.12
C THR A 703 -34.43 -17.30 14.39
N GLU A 704 -35.07 -16.27 14.96
CA GLU A 704 -34.98 -14.89 14.48
C GLU A 704 -33.59 -14.33 14.82
N VAL A 705 -32.80 -13.94 13.82
CA VAL A 705 -31.48 -13.35 14.02
C VAL A 705 -31.51 -11.87 13.62
N LYS A 706 -30.90 -11.01 14.44
CA LYS A 706 -30.67 -9.59 14.10
C LYS A 706 -29.19 -9.26 14.24
N TYR A 707 -28.61 -8.61 13.24
CA TYR A 707 -27.28 -8.03 13.32
C TYR A 707 -27.40 -6.65 13.95
N VAL A 708 -26.86 -6.50 15.16
CA VAL A 708 -27.04 -5.29 15.96
C VAL A 708 -25.74 -4.50 15.98
N ILE A 709 -25.75 -3.35 15.32
CA ILE A 709 -24.56 -2.55 15.05
C ILE A 709 -24.51 -1.35 15.98
N HIS A 710 -23.36 -1.15 16.60
CA HIS A 710 -23.06 0.10 17.26
C HIS A 710 -22.39 1.06 16.24
N PRO A 711 -22.85 2.33 16.10
CA PRO A 711 -22.35 3.25 15.08
C PRO A 711 -20.83 3.48 15.09
N VAL A 712 -20.20 3.34 16.26
CA VAL A 712 -18.75 3.51 16.45
C VAL A 712 -17.97 2.19 16.61
N ALA A 713 -18.59 1.04 16.34
CA ALA A 713 -17.87 -0.23 16.34
C ALA A 713 -16.86 -0.29 15.19
N GLY A 714 -15.57 -0.46 15.51
CA GLY A 714 -14.47 -0.53 14.53
C GLY A 714 -13.56 0.71 14.52
N ARG A 715 -12.75 0.88 13.47
CA ARG A 715 -11.81 2.01 13.33
C ARG A 715 -12.43 3.26 12.70
N MET A 716 -13.62 3.14 12.12
CA MET A 716 -14.37 4.24 11.51
C MET A 716 -15.88 3.98 11.64
N PRO A 717 -16.71 5.03 11.70
CA PRO A 717 -18.16 4.85 11.69
C PRO A 717 -18.65 4.06 10.46
N GLY A 718 -19.57 3.13 10.67
CA GLY A 718 -20.08 2.24 9.61
C GLY A 718 -19.15 1.09 9.21
N HIS A 719 -18.01 0.92 9.89
CA HIS A 719 -17.04 -0.13 9.55
C HIS A 719 -17.64 -1.54 9.61
N MET A 720 -18.46 -1.83 10.63
CA MET A 720 -19.13 -3.14 10.73
C MET A 720 -20.18 -3.34 9.62
N ASN A 721 -20.89 -2.28 9.23
CA ASN A 721 -21.87 -2.35 8.15
C ASN A 721 -21.20 -2.70 6.82
N VAL A 722 -20.03 -2.13 6.54
CA VAL A 722 -19.26 -2.45 5.32
C VAL A 722 -18.77 -3.90 5.34
N LEU A 723 -18.25 -4.38 6.47
CA LEU A 723 -17.75 -5.77 6.56
C LEU A 723 -18.88 -6.81 6.50
N LEU A 724 -20.02 -6.54 7.13
CA LEU A 724 -21.17 -7.43 7.01
C LEU A 724 -21.81 -7.36 5.62
N ALA A 725 -21.81 -6.18 4.98
CA ALA A 725 -22.20 -6.07 3.57
C ALA A 725 -21.24 -6.81 2.63
N GLU A 726 -19.93 -6.82 2.91
CA GLU A 726 -18.94 -7.66 2.21
C GLU A 726 -19.21 -9.15 2.42
N ALA A 727 -19.78 -9.53 3.57
CA ALA A 727 -20.26 -10.87 3.83
C ALA A 727 -21.68 -11.12 3.28
N ASP A 728 -22.25 -10.25 2.44
CA ASP A 728 -23.59 -10.37 1.85
C ASP A 728 -24.73 -10.35 2.90
N VAL A 729 -24.59 -9.54 3.95
CA VAL A 729 -25.70 -9.19 4.85
C VAL A 729 -26.34 -7.89 4.37
N ASP A 730 -27.62 -7.92 4.03
CA ASP A 730 -28.33 -6.73 3.57
C ASP A 730 -28.37 -5.64 4.64
N TYR A 731 -28.26 -4.38 4.21
CA TYR A 731 -28.38 -3.23 5.12
C TYR A 731 -29.72 -3.20 5.87
N GLU A 732 -30.79 -3.79 5.32
CA GLU A 732 -32.09 -3.90 6.00
C GLU A 732 -32.06 -4.88 7.18
N GLN A 733 -31.08 -5.78 7.22
CA GLN A 733 -30.86 -6.74 8.31
C GLN A 733 -29.90 -6.19 9.38
N LEU A 734 -29.29 -5.02 9.13
CA LEU A 734 -28.42 -4.32 10.06
C LEU A 734 -29.24 -3.31 10.88
N TYR A 735 -29.43 -3.63 12.16
CA TYR A 735 -30.17 -2.79 13.09
C TYR A 735 -29.20 -1.91 13.85
N GLU A 736 -29.35 -0.60 13.70
CA GLU A 736 -28.58 0.38 14.46
C GLU A 736 -29.05 0.40 15.93
N MET A 737 -28.15 0.78 16.82
CA MET A 737 -28.39 0.81 18.27
C MET A 737 -29.71 1.49 18.68
N ASP A 738 -30.05 2.63 18.07
CA ASP A 738 -31.24 3.42 18.45
C ASP A 738 -32.56 2.67 18.16
N ASP A 739 -32.57 1.76 17.19
CA ASP A 739 -33.77 1.03 16.76
C ASP A 739 -34.01 -0.24 17.59
N VAL A 740 -32.97 -0.83 18.15
CA VAL A 740 -33.01 -2.19 18.74
C VAL A 740 -32.65 -2.24 20.23
N ASN A 741 -32.18 -1.14 20.83
CA ASN A 741 -31.71 -1.14 22.21
C ASN A 741 -32.76 -1.53 23.25
N ASP A 742 -34.04 -1.25 22.99
CA ASP A 742 -35.17 -1.61 23.85
C ASP A 742 -35.58 -3.09 23.70
N GLU A 743 -35.13 -3.77 22.65
CA GLU A 743 -35.46 -5.18 22.39
C GLU A 743 -34.49 -6.18 23.06
N PHE A 744 -33.34 -5.73 23.60
CA PHE A 744 -32.35 -6.63 24.22
C PHE A 744 -32.90 -7.45 25.39
N SER A 745 -33.94 -6.99 26.09
CA SER A 745 -34.61 -7.77 27.16
C SER A 745 -35.43 -8.95 26.64
N GLU A 746 -35.79 -8.94 25.36
CA GLU A 746 -36.49 -10.03 24.67
C GLU A 746 -35.54 -11.01 23.99
N CYS A 747 -34.25 -10.65 23.87
CA CYS A 747 -33.20 -11.47 23.25
C CYS A 747 -32.86 -12.68 24.12
N ASP A 748 -33.02 -13.88 23.55
CA ASP A 748 -32.76 -15.15 24.24
C ASP A 748 -31.26 -15.43 24.37
N ALA A 749 -30.47 -15.09 23.35
CA ALA A 749 -29.01 -15.17 23.40
C ALA A 749 -28.37 -14.08 22.52
N CYS A 750 -27.36 -13.39 23.05
CA CYS A 750 -26.58 -12.40 22.30
C CYS A 750 -25.17 -12.92 22.03
N VAL A 751 -24.78 -13.03 20.76
CA VAL A 751 -23.43 -13.41 20.34
C VAL A 751 -22.62 -12.14 20.09
N VAL A 752 -21.60 -11.92 20.90
CA VAL A 752 -20.70 -10.78 20.80
C VAL A 752 -19.42 -11.22 20.09
N VAL A 753 -19.06 -10.57 18.99
CA VAL A 753 -17.92 -10.97 18.16
C VAL A 753 -16.90 -9.85 18.13
N GLY A 754 -15.91 -9.90 19.02
CA GLY A 754 -14.84 -8.92 19.08
C GLY A 754 -15.28 -7.51 19.46
N ALA A 755 -16.43 -7.34 20.13
CA ALA A 755 -16.91 -6.08 20.66
C ALA A 755 -16.73 -6.03 22.19
N ASN A 756 -16.29 -4.88 22.71
CA ASN A 756 -16.06 -4.68 24.14
C ASN A 756 -16.63 -3.35 24.65
N ASP A 757 -16.06 -2.21 24.25
CA ASP A 757 -16.44 -0.91 24.81
C ASP A 757 -17.87 -0.50 24.45
N VAL A 758 -18.31 -0.80 23.23
CA VAL A 758 -19.63 -0.44 22.69
C VAL A 758 -20.82 -1.13 23.36
N LEU A 759 -20.55 -2.09 24.24
CA LEU A 759 -21.54 -2.84 25.01
C LEU A 759 -21.25 -2.83 26.51
N ASN A 760 -20.22 -2.07 26.94
CA ASN A 760 -19.73 -2.10 28.31
C ASN A 760 -20.67 -1.29 29.24
N PRO A 761 -21.41 -1.93 30.18
CA PRO A 761 -22.37 -1.25 31.04
C PRO A 761 -21.76 -0.18 31.96
N ALA A 762 -20.45 -0.22 32.17
CA ALA A 762 -19.74 0.83 32.89
C ALA A 762 -19.97 2.22 32.28
N ALA A 763 -20.31 2.32 30.99
CA ALA A 763 -20.70 3.58 30.35
C ALA A 763 -21.89 4.29 31.02
N ARG A 764 -22.78 3.57 31.72
CA ARG A 764 -23.95 4.17 32.38
C ARG A 764 -23.69 4.61 33.83
N GLU A 765 -22.79 3.91 34.51
CA GLU A 765 -22.68 3.98 35.98
C GLU A 765 -21.30 4.39 36.48
N ALA A 766 -20.24 4.20 35.68
CA ALA A 766 -18.87 4.49 36.07
C ALA A 766 -18.49 5.93 35.71
N GLU A 767 -18.97 6.89 36.52
CA GLU A 767 -18.62 8.31 36.43
C GLU A 767 -17.09 8.50 36.37
N GLY A 768 -16.60 9.25 35.38
CA GLY A 768 -15.18 9.53 35.17
C GLY A 768 -14.44 8.54 34.26
N THR A 769 -15.11 7.50 33.74
CA THR A 769 -14.51 6.63 32.71
C THR A 769 -14.64 7.23 31.30
N PRO A 770 -13.74 6.91 30.36
CA PRO A 770 -13.80 7.43 28.97
C PRO A 770 -15.09 7.09 28.22
N ILE A 771 -15.77 6.03 28.64
CA ILE A 771 -17.07 5.61 28.09
C ILE A 771 -18.26 6.13 28.89
N TYR A 772 -18.07 6.87 29.99
CA TYR A 772 -19.17 7.39 30.78
C TYR A 772 -20.04 8.36 29.98
N GLY A 773 -21.33 8.06 29.88
CA GLY A 773 -22.29 8.80 29.05
C GLY A 773 -22.25 8.42 27.57
N MET A 774 -21.35 7.53 27.15
CA MET A 774 -21.37 6.95 25.81
C MET A 774 -22.63 6.09 25.66
N PRO A 775 -23.44 6.29 24.61
CA PRO A 775 -24.46 5.32 24.24
C PRO A 775 -23.81 3.95 24.04
N ILE A 776 -24.46 2.91 24.54
CA ILE A 776 -23.98 1.52 24.39
C ILE A 776 -25.13 0.63 23.95
N LEU A 777 -24.78 -0.51 23.36
CA LEU A 777 -25.71 -1.60 23.16
C LEU A 777 -26.09 -2.21 24.51
N ASN A 778 -27.38 -2.39 24.76
CA ASN A 778 -27.92 -2.94 26.01
C ASN A 778 -27.75 -4.47 26.15
N VAL A 779 -26.58 -5.00 25.75
CA VAL A 779 -26.25 -6.44 25.79
C VAL A 779 -26.40 -7.02 27.20
N ASP A 780 -26.19 -6.20 28.24
CA ASP A 780 -26.42 -6.56 29.64
C ASP A 780 -27.84 -7.04 29.95
N LYS A 781 -28.83 -6.63 29.17
CA LYS A 781 -30.23 -7.02 29.34
C LYS A 781 -30.60 -8.35 28.68
N SER A 782 -29.70 -8.95 27.87
CA SER A 782 -29.94 -10.26 27.25
C SER A 782 -30.00 -11.39 28.28
N LYS A 783 -30.80 -12.42 27.99
CA LYS A 783 -30.94 -13.59 28.88
C LYS A 783 -29.65 -14.40 28.96
N HIS A 784 -28.94 -14.54 27.84
CA HIS A 784 -27.62 -15.17 27.77
C HIS A 784 -26.70 -14.38 26.84
N ILE A 785 -25.40 -14.29 27.16
CA ILE A 785 -24.39 -13.59 26.36
C ILE A 785 -23.25 -14.56 26.04
N ILE A 786 -22.86 -14.65 24.77
CA ILE A 786 -21.78 -15.51 24.30
C ILE A 786 -20.72 -14.59 23.70
N PHE A 787 -19.56 -14.51 24.35
CA PHE A 787 -18.43 -13.71 23.86
C PHE A 787 -17.50 -14.57 23.02
N CYS A 788 -17.23 -14.13 21.79
CA CYS A 788 -16.18 -14.59 20.89
C CYS A 788 -15.12 -13.49 20.80
N ASN A 789 -14.42 -13.26 21.91
CA ASN A 789 -13.44 -12.18 22.07
C ASN A 789 -12.06 -12.78 22.35
N TYR A 790 -10.99 -12.08 21.98
CA TYR A 790 -9.62 -12.60 22.15
C TYR A 790 -9.28 -12.93 23.61
N ASP A 791 -9.65 -12.05 24.53
CA ASP A 791 -9.44 -12.20 25.96
C ASP A 791 -10.53 -11.44 26.75
N THR A 792 -10.36 -11.36 28.07
CA THR A 792 -11.22 -10.57 28.98
C THR A 792 -10.61 -9.21 29.33
N SER A 793 -9.56 -8.79 28.60
CA SER A 793 -8.91 -7.51 28.81
C SER A 793 -9.88 -6.37 28.48
N ALA A 794 -9.61 -5.19 29.04
CA ALA A 794 -10.36 -3.99 28.69
C ALA A 794 -10.27 -3.71 27.19
N GLY A 795 -11.32 -3.12 26.63
CA GLY A 795 -11.34 -2.69 25.23
C GLY A 795 -10.41 -1.51 24.97
N TYR A 796 -10.59 -0.88 23.81
CA TYR A 796 -9.85 0.32 23.42
C TYR A 796 -9.95 1.45 24.45
N ALA A 797 -11.11 1.59 25.11
CA ALA A 797 -11.32 2.60 26.14
C ALA A 797 -10.63 2.30 27.48
N GLY A 798 -9.97 1.16 27.63
CA GLY A 798 -9.24 0.81 28.86
C GLY A 798 -10.12 0.52 30.08
N VAL A 799 -11.45 0.43 29.89
CA VAL A 799 -12.41 0.14 30.96
C VAL A 799 -12.73 -1.35 31.01
N ASP A 800 -12.51 -1.97 32.17
CA ASP A 800 -12.91 -3.37 32.39
C ASP A 800 -14.42 -3.53 32.13
N ASN A 801 -14.80 -4.62 31.47
CA ASN A 801 -16.20 -4.88 31.15
C ASN A 801 -16.84 -5.76 32.23
N PRO A 802 -17.80 -5.24 33.03
CA PRO A 802 -18.45 -6.01 34.09
C PRO A 802 -19.11 -7.30 33.59
N LEU A 803 -19.50 -7.36 32.31
CA LEU A 803 -20.14 -8.53 31.71
C LEU A 803 -19.25 -9.77 31.70
N TYR A 804 -17.92 -9.65 31.65
CA TYR A 804 -17.02 -10.81 31.72
C TYR A 804 -17.00 -11.46 33.11
N SER A 805 -17.35 -10.70 34.15
CA SER A 805 -17.38 -11.17 35.54
C SER A 805 -18.77 -11.60 36.03
N ARG A 806 -19.77 -11.59 35.14
CA ARG A 806 -21.15 -11.96 35.47
C ARG A 806 -21.25 -13.48 35.67
N GLU A 807 -21.69 -13.89 36.85
CA GLU A 807 -21.71 -15.31 37.27
C GLU A 807 -22.76 -16.17 36.54
N GLU A 808 -23.87 -15.58 36.09
CA GLU A 808 -24.97 -16.29 35.43
C GLU A 808 -25.28 -15.71 34.04
N GLY A 809 -25.50 -16.59 33.06
CA GLY A 809 -25.96 -16.20 31.73
C GLY A 809 -24.86 -15.67 30.80
N VAL A 810 -23.59 -16.04 31.03
CA VAL A 810 -22.46 -15.63 30.18
C VAL A 810 -21.60 -16.84 29.81
N SER A 811 -21.23 -16.94 28.54
CA SER A 811 -20.26 -17.91 28.02
C SER A 811 -19.09 -17.16 27.39
N LEU A 812 -17.86 -17.48 27.81
CA LEU A 812 -16.64 -16.86 27.30
C LEU A 812 -15.90 -17.85 26.39
N LEU A 813 -15.96 -17.61 25.08
CA LEU A 813 -15.15 -18.29 24.07
C LEU A 813 -13.97 -17.37 23.75
N LEU A 814 -12.87 -17.59 24.46
CA LEU A 814 -11.67 -16.75 24.34
C LEU A 814 -10.74 -17.27 23.26
N GLY A 815 -10.14 -16.37 22.49
CA GLY A 815 -9.23 -16.68 21.39
C GLY A 815 -9.57 -15.89 20.12
N ASP A 816 -8.91 -16.22 19.01
CA ASP A 816 -9.20 -15.58 17.73
C ASP A 816 -10.70 -15.68 17.39
N ALA A 817 -11.29 -14.57 16.92
CA ALA A 817 -12.74 -14.49 16.71
C ALA A 817 -13.21 -15.46 15.61
N ALA A 818 -12.37 -15.76 14.60
CA ALA A 818 -12.71 -16.73 13.57
C ALA A 818 -12.70 -18.16 14.13
N GLU A 819 -11.69 -18.51 14.93
CA GLU A 819 -11.58 -19.84 15.55
C GLU A 819 -12.74 -20.11 16.52
N THR A 820 -13.04 -19.13 17.39
CA THR A 820 -14.12 -19.26 18.39
C THR A 820 -15.51 -19.32 17.75
N LEU A 821 -15.75 -18.56 16.67
CA LEU A 821 -16.97 -18.66 15.88
C LEU A 821 -17.09 -19.99 15.13
N GLN A 822 -15.99 -20.50 14.57
CA GLN A 822 -15.97 -21.79 13.89
C GLN A 822 -16.31 -22.94 14.86
N ASN A 823 -15.73 -22.92 16.06
CA ASN A 823 -16.05 -23.89 17.11
C ASN A 823 -17.53 -23.81 17.53
N LEU A 824 -18.07 -22.60 17.67
CA LEU A 824 -19.48 -22.38 18.00
C LEU A 824 -20.42 -22.89 16.89
N LEU A 825 -20.05 -22.68 15.63
CA LEU A 825 -20.75 -23.21 14.46
C LEU A 825 -20.77 -24.74 14.46
N ASP A 826 -19.63 -25.37 14.76
CA ASP A 826 -19.50 -26.82 14.81
C ASP A 826 -20.29 -27.43 15.99
N ASP A 827 -20.34 -26.75 17.13
CA ASP A 827 -21.19 -27.11 18.26
C ASP A 827 -22.69 -27.02 17.90
N VAL A 828 -23.12 -25.97 17.21
CA VAL A 828 -24.52 -25.81 16.76
C VAL A 828 -24.89 -26.89 15.73
N LYS A 829 -23.96 -27.30 14.87
CA LYS A 829 -24.15 -28.35 13.85
C LYS A 829 -24.12 -29.77 14.43
N SER A 830 -23.26 -30.05 15.40
CA SER A 830 -22.97 -31.40 15.92
C SER A 830 -24.06 -31.99 16.83
N ILE A 831 -24.90 -31.17 17.47
CA ILE A 831 -25.99 -31.63 18.37
C ILE A 831 -27.20 -32.20 17.59
N LYS A 832 -27.05 -32.60 16.33
CA LYS A 832 -28.10 -33.20 15.49
C LYS A 832 -27.75 -34.61 15.00
N ALA A 833 -26.91 -35.34 15.73
CA ALA A 833 -26.67 -36.76 15.47
C ALA A 833 -27.54 -37.68 16.37
N GLU A 834 -28.85 -37.77 16.09
CA GLU A 834 -29.62 -38.99 16.37
C GLU A 834 -30.81 -39.13 15.40
N GLU A 835 -30.66 -40.14 14.52
CA GLU A 835 -31.59 -40.90 13.65
C GLU A 835 -32.44 -40.24 12.52
N LYS A 836 -31.88 -40.38 11.30
CA LYS A 836 -32.44 -40.91 10.03
C LYS A 836 -33.28 -39.99 9.08
N PRO A 837 -33.24 -40.21 7.74
CA PRO A 837 -32.77 -41.41 7.03
C PRO A 837 -31.58 -41.19 6.07
N GLU A 838 -30.75 -42.23 5.91
CA GLU A 838 -30.13 -42.52 4.61
C GLU A 838 -31.24 -42.70 3.58
N THR A 839 -31.22 -41.88 2.52
CA THR A 839 -31.63 -42.14 1.11
C THR A 839 -31.90 -40.77 0.48
N SER A 840 -31.22 -40.36 -0.59
CA SER A 840 -31.38 -40.95 -1.91
C SER A 840 -30.07 -41.17 -2.66
N VAL A 841 -30.08 -42.25 -3.43
CA VAL A 841 -29.02 -42.77 -4.29
C VAL A 841 -28.82 -41.81 -5.47
N GLU A 842 -27.67 -41.16 -5.60
CA GLU A 842 -27.21 -40.67 -6.91
C GLU A 842 -25.70 -40.85 -7.11
N THR A 843 -25.39 -41.31 -8.30
CA THR A 843 -24.12 -41.72 -8.92
C THR A 843 -22.88 -40.96 -8.45
N SER A 844 -21.79 -41.65 -8.06
CA SER A 844 -20.47 -41.01 -7.82
C SER A 844 -20.15 -40.07 -8.97
N ALA A 845 -19.82 -38.80 -8.67
CA ALA A 845 -19.53 -37.76 -9.65
C ALA A 845 -18.46 -38.22 -10.67
N ALA A 846 -17.48 -38.99 -10.23
CA ALA A 846 -16.48 -39.61 -11.09
C ALA A 846 -17.06 -40.65 -12.06
N LYS A 847 -18.10 -41.41 -11.66
CA LYS A 847 -18.81 -42.33 -12.56
C LYS A 847 -19.61 -41.59 -13.63
N VAL A 848 -20.26 -40.49 -13.27
CA VAL A 848 -20.96 -39.61 -14.24
C VAL A 848 -19.99 -39.09 -15.28
N LEU A 849 -18.80 -38.62 -14.85
CA LEU A 849 -17.77 -38.13 -15.75
C LEU A 849 -17.14 -39.24 -16.62
N LYS A 850 -16.97 -40.47 -16.10
CA LYS A 850 -16.48 -41.62 -16.88
C LYS A 850 -17.44 -42.05 -18.00
N ASP A 851 -18.74 -41.87 -17.79
CA ASP A 851 -19.78 -42.25 -18.76
C ASP A 851 -20.16 -41.11 -19.73
N ALA A 852 -19.67 -39.88 -19.47
CA ALA A 852 -20.00 -38.67 -20.24
C ALA A 852 -19.19 -38.57 -21.54
N LYS A 853 -19.85 -38.18 -22.64
CA LYS A 853 -19.21 -37.92 -23.93
C LYS A 853 -18.93 -36.45 -24.18
N LYS A 854 -19.71 -35.54 -23.59
CA LYS A 854 -19.53 -34.09 -23.69
C LYS A 854 -19.63 -33.45 -22.30
N VAL A 855 -18.55 -32.82 -21.85
CA VAL A 855 -18.41 -32.22 -20.51
C VAL A 855 -18.07 -30.74 -20.62
N PHE A 856 -18.80 -29.90 -19.89
CA PHE A 856 -18.50 -28.47 -19.80
C PHE A 856 -17.90 -28.14 -18.43
N ILE A 857 -16.83 -27.34 -18.41
CA ILE A 857 -16.22 -26.86 -17.17
C ILE A 857 -16.52 -25.36 -17.05
N ALA A 858 -17.25 -24.98 -16.01
CA ALA A 858 -17.63 -23.59 -15.72
C ALA A 858 -16.80 -23.07 -14.53
N PRO A 859 -15.67 -22.39 -14.78
CA PRO A 859 -14.84 -21.80 -13.73
C PRO A 859 -15.48 -20.52 -13.17
N GLY A 860 -15.27 -20.29 -11.88
CA GLY A 860 -15.71 -19.09 -11.18
C GLY A 860 -14.69 -18.57 -10.17
N TYR A 861 -15.11 -17.59 -9.38
CA TYR A 861 -14.20 -16.90 -8.47
C TYR A 861 -13.61 -17.82 -7.37
N GLY A 862 -14.34 -18.85 -6.92
CA GLY A 862 -13.83 -19.84 -5.97
C GLY A 862 -12.65 -20.65 -6.54
N MET A 863 -12.56 -20.87 -7.85
CA MET A 863 -11.38 -21.46 -8.49
C MET A 863 -10.14 -20.57 -8.30
N ALA A 864 -10.32 -19.24 -8.44
CA ALA A 864 -9.24 -18.27 -8.31
C ALA A 864 -8.75 -18.13 -6.85
N LEU A 865 -9.68 -18.17 -5.88
CA LEU A 865 -9.35 -18.18 -4.46
C LEU A 865 -8.50 -19.41 -4.10
N ALA A 866 -8.90 -20.58 -4.60
CA ALA A 866 -8.20 -21.84 -4.33
C ALA A 866 -6.95 -22.07 -5.19
N GLN A 867 -6.63 -21.15 -6.12
CA GLN A 867 -5.55 -21.33 -7.11
C GLN A 867 -5.65 -22.67 -7.88
N ALA A 868 -6.88 -23.08 -8.22
CA ALA A 868 -7.19 -24.41 -8.74
C ALA A 868 -7.12 -24.53 -10.29
N GLN A 869 -6.67 -23.50 -11.01
CA GLN A 869 -6.63 -23.46 -12.48
C GLN A 869 -5.85 -24.62 -13.11
N HIS A 870 -4.75 -25.05 -12.49
CA HIS A 870 -3.96 -26.19 -12.98
C HIS A 870 -4.69 -27.53 -12.78
N LEU A 871 -5.47 -27.66 -11.69
CA LEU A 871 -6.30 -28.84 -11.44
C LEU A 871 -7.48 -28.92 -12.39
N VAL A 872 -8.07 -27.76 -12.73
CA VAL A 872 -9.11 -27.67 -13.76
C VAL A 872 -8.60 -28.15 -15.11
N LYS A 873 -7.40 -27.72 -15.53
CA LYS A 873 -6.77 -28.27 -16.73
C LYS A 873 -6.48 -29.76 -16.61
N GLN A 874 -5.94 -30.20 -15.47
CA GLN A 874 -5.63 -31.62 -15.27
C GLN A 874 -6.89 -32.50 -15.37
N LEU A 875 -8.04 -31.99 -14.92
CA LEU A 875 -9.34 -32.65 -15.07
C LEU A 875 -9.73 -32.75 -16.54
N ALA A 876 -9.66 -31.65 -17.28
CA ALA A 876 -9.93 -31.64 -18.72
C ALA A 876 -9.03 -32.62 -19.49
N ASP A 877 -7.71 -32.55 -19.27
CA ASP A 877 -6.73 -33.44 -19.89
C ASP A 877 -7.03 -34.93 -19.59
N THR A 878 -7.54 -35.22 -18.39
CA THR A 878 -7.89 -36.60 -17.97
C THR A 878 -9.13 -37.09 -18.71
N LEU A 879 -10.15 -36.24 -18.86
CA LEU A 879 -11.39 -36.57 -19.57
C LEU A 879 -11.18 -36.68 -21.09
N GLU A 880 -10.41 -35.76 -21.68
CA GLU A 880 -10.07 -35.80 -23.10
C GLU A 880 -9.28 -37.08 -23.47
N LYS A 881 -8.37 -37.52 -22.59
CA LYS A 881 -7.66 -38.81 -22.75
C LYS A 881 -8.61 -40.02 -22.73
N GLN A 882 -9.77 -39.90 -22.08
CA GLN A 882 -10.80 -40.93 -22.06
C GLN A 882 -11.75 -40.84 -23.27
N GLY A 883 -11.55 -39.87 -24.16
CA GLY A 883 -12.34 -39.67 -25.37
C GLY A 883 -13.58 -38.78 -25.19
N THR A 884 -13.65 -38.05 -24.09
CA THR A 884 -14.71 -37.07 -23.79
C THR A 884 -14.38 -35.71 -24.42
N GLU A 885 -15.36 -35.08 -25.08
CA GLU A 885 -15.24 -33.70 -25.54
C GLU A 885 -15.37 -32.75 -24.34
N VAL A 886 -14.35 -31.92 -24.08
CA VAL A 886 -14.35 -30.94 -22.98
C VAL A 886 -14.39 -29.53 -23.54
N LYS A 887 -15.26 -28.67 -22.99
CA LYS A 887 -15.27 -27.23 -23.27
C LYS A 887 -15.17 -26.43 -21.97
N TYR A 888 -14.32 -25.42 -21.96
CA TYR A 888 -14.29 -24.43 -20.88
C TYR A 888 -15.31 -23.34 -21.19
N VAL A 889 -16.38 -23.27 -20.40
CA VAL A 889 -17.49 -22.34 -20.64
C VAL A 889 -17.36 -21.15 -19.71
N ILE A 890 -17.07 -19.99 -20.28
CA ILE A 890 -16.70 -18.80 -19.52
C ILE A 890 -17.86 -17.82 -19.51
N HIS A 891 -18.22 -17.39 -18.30
CA HIS A 891 -19.08 -16.23 -18.14
C HIS A 891 -18.22 -14.95 -18.17
N PRO A 892 -18.56 -13.92 -18.96
CA PRO A 892 -17.72 -12.72 -19.12
C PRO A 892 -17.38 -11.99 -17.82
N VAL A 893 -18.25 -12.10 -16.80
CA VAL A 893 -18.07 -11.49 -15.47
C VAL A 893 -17.76 -12.52 -14.36
N ALA A 894 -17.36 -13.74 -14.71
CA ALA A 894 -16.86 -14.69 -13.71
C ALA A 894 -15.52 -14.18 -13.12
N GLY A 895 -15.51 -13.88 -11.81
CA GLY A 895 -14.33 -13.38 -11.09
C GLY A 895 -14.43 -11.89 -10.70
N ARG A 896 -13.30 -11.30 -10.25
CA ARG A 896 -13.24 -9.90 -9.80
C ARG A 896 -13.17 -8.86 -10.93
N MET A 897 -12.89 -9.30 -12.16
CA MET A 897 -12.81 -8.44 -13.34
C MET A 897 -13.23 -9.20 -14.61
N PRO A 898 -13.73 -8.53 -15.65
CA PRO A 898 -14.04 -9.19 -16.92
C PRO A 898 -12.82 -9.89 -17.52
N GLY A 899 -13.01 -11.12 -17.99
CA GLY A 899 -11.94 -11.96 -18.56
C GLY A 899 -10.97 -12.58 -17.54
N HIS A 900 -11.26 -12.48 -16.22
CA HIS A 900 -10.40 -13.02 -15.16
C HIS A 900 -10.17 -14.53 -15.32
N MET A 901 -11.21 -15.31 -15.64
CA MET A 901 -11.09 -16.76 -15.85
C MET A 901 -10.22 -17.09 -17.07
N ASN A 902 -10.30 -16.30 -18.15
CA ASN A 902 -9.50 -16.52 -19.35
C ASN A 902 -8.01 -16.37 -19.05
N VAL A 903 -7.63 -15.40 -18.21
CA VAL A 903 -6.23 -15.19 -17.81
C VAL A 903 -5.72 -16.35 -16.95
N LEU A 904 -6.50 -16.80 -15.96
CA LEU A 904 -6.10 -17.92 -15.08
C LEU A 904 -6.00 -19.25 -15.84
N LEU A 905 -6.92 -19.52 -16.76
CA LEU A 905 -6.82 -20.71 -17.60
C LEU A 905 -5.67 -20.62 -18.61
N ALA A 906 -5.37 -19.43 -19.14
CA ALA A 906 -4.18 -19.22 -19.97
C ALA A 906 -2.87 -19.42 -19.18
N GLU A 907 -2.82 -19.00 -17.91
CA GLU A 907 -1.71 -19.30 -16.99
C GLU A 907 -1.55 -20.81 -16.76
N ALA A 908 -2.66 -21.56 -16.76
CA ALA A 908 -2.63 -23.01 -16.74
C ALA A 908 -2.27 -23.65 -18.10
N ASP A 909 -1.89 -22.88 -19.13
CA ASP A 909 -1.62 -23.37 -20.50
C ASP A 909 -2.88 -23.93 -21.21
N VAL A 910 -4.07 -23.35 -20.99
CA VAL A 910 -5.28 -23.61 -21.79
C VAL A 910 -5.33 -22.60 -22.94
N ASP A 911 -5.49 -23.08 -24.18
CA ASP A 911 -5.57 -22.21 -25.35
C ASP A 911 -6.88 -21.41 -25.36
N TYR A 912 -6.83 -20.16 -25.80
CA TYR A 912 -8.01 -19.31 -25.93
C TYR A 912 -9.05 -19.88 -26.90
N GLU A 913 -8.64 -20.69 -27.88
CA GLU A 913 -9.57 -21.38 -28.79
C GLU A 913 -10.44 -22.43 -28.07
N GLN A 914 -10.05 -22.87 -26.87
CA GLN A 914 -10.80 -23.83 -26.05
C GLN A 914 -11.73 -23.13 -25.03
N LEU A 915 -11.65 -21.80 -24.93
CA LEU A 915 -12.49 -20.98 -24.06
C LEU A 915 -13.71 -20.50 -24.85
N TYR A 916 -14.88 -20.99 -24.46
CA TYR A 916 -16.15 -20.64 -25.10
C TYR A 916 -16.88 -19.63 -24.23
N GLU A 917 -17.10 -18.43 -24.77
CA GLU A 917 -17.88 -17.41 -24.09
C GLU A 917 -19.36 -17.81 -24.02
N MET A 918 -20.04 -17.34 -22.98
CA MET A 918 -21.44 -17.68 -22.68
C MET A 918 -22.37 -17.56 -23.90
N ASP A 919 -22.25 -16.50 -24.70
CA ASP A 919 -23.13 -16.25 -25.86
C ASP A 919 -22.96 -17.32 -26.96
N ASP A 920 -21.78 -17.92 -27.09
CA ASP A 920 -21.46 -18.92 -28.11
C ASP A 920 -21.89 -20.34 -27.70
N VAL A 921 -21.95 -20.62 -26.39
CA VAL A 921 -22.14 -21.98 -25.85
C VAL A 921 -23.48 -22.20 -25.14
N ASN A 922 -24.24 -21.13 -24.87
CA ASN A 922 -25.46 -21.22 -24.06
C ASN A 922 -26.56 -22.11 -24.65
N ASP A 923 -26.62 -22.24 -25.98
CA ASP A 923 -27.56 -23.11 -26.68
C ASP A 923 -27.14 -24.60 -26.64
N GLU A 924 -25.86 -24.88 -26.40
CA GLU A 924 -25.30 -26.24 -26.37
C GLU A 924 -25.47 -26.96 -25.02
N PHE A 925 -25.81 -26.25 -23.93
CA PHE A 925 -25.94 -26.86 -22.60
C PHE A 925 -26.98 -28.00 -22.54
N SER A 926 -27.99 -27.98 -23.41
CA SER A 926 -28.97 -29.08 -23.51
C SER A 926 -28.39 -30.40 -24.05
N GLU A 927 -27.25 -30.33 -24.73
CA GLU A 927 -26.50 -31.48 -25.25
C GLU A 927 -25.37 -31.93 -24.30
N CYS A 928 -25.10 -31.16 -23.23
CA CYS A 928 -24.06 -31.43 -22.25
C CYS A 928 -24.44 -32.61 -21.33
N ASP A 929 -23.59 -33.64 -21.28
CA ASP A 929 -23.81 -34.81 -20.43
C ASP A 929 -23.52 -34.51 -18.96
N ALA A 930 -22.48 -33.71 -18.68
CA ALA A 930 -22.17 -33.24 -17.33
C ALA A 930 -21.48 -31.86 -17.36
N CYS A 931 -21.91 -30.95 -16.49
CA CYS A 931 -21.23 -29.67 -16.28
C CYS A 931 -20.52 -29.67 -14.92
N VAL A 932 -19.20 -29.47 -14.92
CA VAL A 932 -18.39 -29.30 -13.70
C VAL A 932 -18.29 -27.81 -13.41
N VAL A 933 -18.88 -27.39 -12.30
CA VAL A 933 -18.87 -26.02 -11.81
C VAL A 933 -17.76 -25.89 -10.78
N VAL A 934 -16.83 -24.95 -10.98
CA VAL A 934 -15.67 -24.78 -10.09
C VAL A 934 -15.69 -23.38 -9.48
N GLY A 935 -16.24 -23.27 -8.28
CA GLY A 935 -16.30 -22.00 -7.56
C GLY A 935 -17.14 -20.91 -8.23
N ALA A 936 -18.15 -21.28 -9.02
CA ALA A 936 -19.09 -20.35 -9.64
C ALA A 936 -20.50 -20.51 -9.03
N ASN A 937 -21.19 -19.40 -8.80
CA ASN A 937 -22.55 -19.39 -8.24
C ASN A 937 -23.48 -18.43 -9.01
N ASP A 938 -23.32 -17.11 -8.87
CA ASP A 938 -24.27 -16.14 -9.43
C ASP A 938 -24.36 -16.18 -10.96
N VAL A 939 -23.23 -16.38 -11.63
CA VAL A 939 -23.10 -16.41 -13.10
C VAL A 939 -23.79 -17.60 -13.77
N LEU A 940 -24.31 -18.54 -12.99
CA LEU A 940 -25.06 -19.72 -13.45
C LEU A 940 -26.40 -19.87 -12.72
N ASN A 941 -26.77 -18.90 -11.88
CA ASN A 941 -27.95 -19.01 -11.02
C ASN A 941 -29.24 -18.74 -11.82
N PRO A 942 -30.12 -19.74 -12.03
CA PRO A 942 -31.34 -19.59 -12.82
C PRO A 942 -32.34 -18.60 -12.22
N ALA A 943 -32.21 -18.24 -10.94
CA ALA A 943 -33.01 -17.19 -10.31
C ALA A 943 -32.90 -15.84 -11.06
N ALA A 944 -31.79 -15.60 -11.78
CA ALA A 944 -31.62 -14.44 -12.65
C ALA A 944 -32.74 -14.26 -13.71
N ARG A 945 -33.44 -15.34 -14.11
CA ARG A 945 -34.51 -15.28 -15.11
C ARG A 945 -35.89 -15.00 -14.52
N GLU A 946 -36.12 -15.40 -13.27
CA GLU A 946 -37.48 -15.54 -12.71
C GLU A 946 -37.68 -14.77 -11.40
N ALA A 947 -36.62 -14.49 -10.65
CA ALA A 947 -36.71 -13.84 -9.34
C ALA A 947 -36.68 -12.31 -9.47
N GLU A 948 -37.82 -11.73 -9.86
CA GLU A 948 -38.02 -10.27 -9.95
C GLU A 948 -37.64 -9.55 -8.65
N GLY A 949 -36.84 -8.49 -8.76
CA GLY A 949 -36.39 -7.69 -7.62
C GLY A 949 -35.06 -8.14 -7.00
N THR A 950 -34.47 -9.24 -7.46
CA THR A 950 -33.13 -9.66 -7.03
C THR A 950 -32.01 -8.96 -7.80
N PRO A 951 -30.80 -8.81 -7.24
CA PRO A 951 -29.66 -8.15 -7.92
C PRO A 951 -29.23 -8.82 -9.23
N ILE A 952 -29.53 -10.12 -9.40
CA ILE A 952 -29.23 -10.87 -10.64
C ILE A 952 -30.41 -10.93 -11.61
N TYR A 953 -31.56 -10.34 -11.28
CA TYR A 953 -32.72 -10.38 -12.18
C TYR A 953 -32.42 -9.67 -13.51
N GLY A 954 -32.57 -10.40 -14.62
CA GLY A 954 -32.23 -9.94 -15.96
C GLY A 954 -30.75 -10.06 -16.33
N MET A 955 -29.91 -10.56 -15.43
CA MET A 955 -28.51 -10.85 -15.72
C MET A 955 -28.43 -12.06 -16.68
N PRO A 956 -27.70 -11.97 -17.80
CA PRO A 956 -27.33 -13.15 -18.56
C PRO A 956 -26.57 -14.14 -17.67
N ILE A 957 -26.83 -15.44 -17.84
CA ILE A 957 -26.17 -16.50 -17.08
C ILE A 957 -25.76 -17.64 -18.01
N LEU A 958 -24.78 -18.44 -17.60
CA LEU A 958 -24.54 -19.74 -18.21
C LEU A 958 -25.75 -20.64 -17.94
N ASN A 959 -26.28 -21.27 -18.99
CA ASN A 959 -27.45 -22.15 -18.92
C ASN A 959 -27.13 -23.54 -18.30
N VAL A 960 -26.36 -23.56 -17.21
CA VAL A 960 -25.93 -24.78 -16.51
C VAL A 960 -27.13 -25.62 -16.08
N ASP A 961 -28.25 -24.96 -15.77
CA ASP A 961 -29.55 -25.58 -15.44
C ASP A 961 -30.06 -26.55 -16.51
N LYS A 962 -29.67 -26.37 -17.78
CA LYS A 962 -30.07 -27.24 -18.90
C LYS A 962 -29.20 -28.50 -19.05
N SER A 963 -28.11 -28.63 -18.28
CA SER A 963 -27.23 -29.81 -18.33
C SER A 963 -27.94 -31.05 -17.78
N LYS A 964 -27.59 -32.25 -18.30
CA LYS A 964 -28.12 -33.52 -17.79
C LYS A 964 -27.66 -33.79 -16.36
N HIS A 965 -26.36 -33.57 -16.09
CA HIS A 965 -25.78 -33.62 -14.75
C HIS A 965 -24.99 -32.36 -14.44
N ILE A 966 -24.98 -31.94 -13.16
CA ILE A 966 -24.21 -30.80 -12.67
C ILE A 966 -23.37 -31.27 -11.48
N ILE A 967 -22.08 -31.01 -11.51
CA ILE A 967 -21.12 -31.37 -10.45
C ILE A 967 -20.56 -30.07 -9.90
N PHE A 968 -20.90 -29.72 -8.67
CA PHE A 968 -20.39 -28.53 -8.01
C PHE A 968 -19.13 -28.84 -7.20
N CYS A 969 -18.06 -28.10 -7.47
CA CYS A 969 -16.84 -28.01 -6.66
C CYS A 969 -16.79 -26.60 -6.05
N ASN A 970 -17.72 -26.33 -5.13
CA ASN A 970 -17.91 -25.04 -4.48
C ASN A 970 -17.67 -25.18 -2.98
N TYR A 971 -17.33 -24.08 -2.30
CA TYR A 971 -17.03 -24.13 -0.87
C TYR A 971 -18.22 -24.61 -0.03
N ASP A 972 -19.41 -24.10 -0.31
CA ASP A 972 -20.66 -24.49 0.33
C ASP A 972 -21.85 -24.28 -0.63
N THR A 973 -23.07 -24.40 -0.11
CA THR A 973 -24.32 -24.12 -0.84
C THR A 973 -24.90 -22.75 -0.50
N SER A 974 -24.11 -21.86 0.11
CA SER A 974 -24.57 -20.52 0.46
C SER A 974 -24.81 -19.69 -0.81
N ALA A 975 -25.58 -18.62 -0.70
CA ALA A 975 -25.76 -17.68 -1.80
C ALA A 975 -24.40 -17.15 -2.28
N GLY A 976 -24.30 -16.84 -3.58
CA GLY A 976 -23.11 -16.17 -4.13
C GLY A 976 -23.03 -14.71 -3.71
N TYR A 977 -22.12 -13.97 -4.34
CA TYR A 977 -21.90 -12.54 -4.11
C TYR A 977 -23.16 -11.69 -4.33
N ALA A 978 -24.14 -12.18 -5.10
CA ALA A 978 -25.39 -11.47 -5.29
C ALA A 978 -26.40 -11.66 -4.15
N GLY A 979 -26.11 -12.49 -3.14
CA GLY A 979 -27.00 -12.77 -2.03
C GLY A 979 -28.26 -13.55 -2.41
N VAL A 980 -28.31 -14.15 -3.61
CA VAL A 980 -29.46 -14.93 -4.10
C VAL A 980 -29.17 -16.41 -4.01
N ASP A 981 -30.04 -17.15 -3.31
CA ASP A 981 -30.00 -18.60 -3.26
C ASP A 981 -30.01 -19.20 -4.66
N ASN A 982 -29.23 -20.25 -4.88
CA ASN A 982 -29.14 -20.92 -6.16
C ASN A 982 -30.04 -22.16 -6.19
N PRO A 983 -31.15 -22.16 -6.95
CA PRO A 983 -32.07 -23.29 -7.00
C PRO A 983 -31.43 -24.60 -7.46
N LEU A 984 -30.27 -24.53 -8.14
CA LEU A 984 -29.54 -25.70 -8.62
C LEU A 984 -29.00 -26.57 -7.49
N TYR A 985 -28.71 -26.01 -6.30
CA TYR A 985 -28.26 -26.81 -5.16
C TYR A 985 -29.37 -27.69 -4.58
N SER A 986 -30.62 -27.30 -4.78
CA SER A 986 -31.81 -28.02 -4.31
C SER A 986 -32.47 -28.90 -5.38
N ARG A 987 -31.87 -29.03 -6.56
CA ARG A 987 -32.43 -29.84 -7.66
C ARG A 987 -32.39 -31.33 -7.28
N GLU A 988 -33.55 -31.98 -7.30
CA GLU A 988 -33.74 -33.34 -6.80
C GLU A 988 -33.00 -34.43 -7.59
N GLU A 989 -32.76 -34.22 -8.89
CA GLU A 989 -32.12 -35.19 -9.78
C GLU A 989 -30.99 -34.56 -10.61
N GLY A 990 -29.88 -35.29 -10.72
CA GLY A 990 -28.78 -34.96 -11.61
C GLY A 990 -27.81 -33.91 -11.07
N VAL A 991 -27.70 -33.77 -9.75
CA VAL A 991 -26.75 -32.84 -9.11
C VAL A 991 -25.85 -33.57 -8.12
N SER A 992 -24.55 -33.33 -8.23
CA SER A 992 -23.54 -33.80 -7.28
C SER A 992 -22.87 -32.61 -6.61
N LEU A 993 -22.86 -32.61 -5.28
CA LEU A 993 -22.26 -31.53 -4.47
C LEU A 993 -20.96 -32.02 -3.85
N LEU A 994 -19.82 -31.52 -4.35
CA LEU A 994 -18.50 -31.67 -3.75
C LEU A 994 -18.18 -30.36 -3.03
N LEU A 995 -18.54 -30.29 -1.76
CA LEU A 995 -18.39 -29.09 -0.95
C LEU A 995 -17.01 -29.03 -0.28
N GLY A 996 -16.46 -27.83 -0.14
CA GLY A 996 -15.13 -27.56 0.40
C GLY A 996 -14.26 -26.76 -0.56
N ASP A 997 -12.98 -26.55 -0.20
CA ASP A 997 -12.05 -25.82 -1.06
C ASP A 997 -12.03 -26.40 -2.49
N ALA A 998 -12.04 -25.52 -3.50
CA ALA A 998 -12.18 -25.94 -4.90
C ALA A 998 -10.99 -26.78 -5.36
N ALA A 999 -9.78 -26.54 -4.83
CA ALA A 999 -8.62 -27.35 -5.15
C ALA A 999 -8.72 -28.75 -4.51
N GLU A 1000 -9.15 -28.85 -3.26
CA GLU A 1000 -9.32 -30.13 -2.57
C GLU A 1000 -10.40 -31.01 -3.22
N THR A 1001 -11.55 -30.42 -3.56
CA THR A 1001 -12.68 -31.12 -4.18
C THR A 1001 -12.35 -31.59 -5.61
N LEU A 1002 -11.66 -30.76 -6.40
CA LEU A 1002 -11.15 -31.16 -7.72
C LEU A 1002 -10.09 -32.25 -7.64
N GLN A 1003 -9.16 -32.16 -6.67
CA GLN A 1003 -8.13 -33.16 -6.46
C GLN A 1003 -8.75 -34.52 -6.12
N LYS A 1004 -9.76 -34.53 -5.23
CA LYS A 1004 -10.51 -35.74 -4.90
C LYS A 1004 -11.22 -36.34 -6.12
N LEU A 1005 -11.86 -35.51 -6.94
CA LEU A 1005 -12.52 -35.93 -8.16
C LEU A 1005 -11.54 -36.53 -9.19
N LEU A 1006 -10.37 -35.91 -9.35
CA LEU A 1006 -9.26 -36.42 -10.16
C LEU A 1006 -8.76 -37.78 -9.69
N ASP A 1007 -8.66 -37.98 -8.38
CA ASP A 1007 -8.19 -39.24 -7.80
C ASP A 1007 -9.23 -40.36 -7.92
N GLU A 1008 -10.53 -40.05 -7.97
CA GLU A 1008 -11.58 -41.01 -8.31
C GLU A 1008 -11.65 -41.34 -9.82
N LEU A 1009 -11.14 -40.44 -10.68
CA LEU A 1009 -11.11 -40.62 -12.14
C LEU A 1009 -9.93 -41.45 -12.64
N LYS A 1010 -8.80 -41.42 -11.94
CA LYS A 1010 -7.65 -42.32 -12.14
C LYS A 1010 -8.04 -43.78 -11.83
#